data_AF-A0A8K0DDE3-F1
#
_entry.id   AF-A0A8K0DDE3-F1
#
_cell.length_a   1.000
_cell.length_b   1.000
_cell.length_c   1.000
_cell.angle_alpha   90.00
_cell.angle_beta   90.00
_cell.angle_gamma   90.00
#
_symmetry.space_group_name_H-M   'P 1'
#
loop_
_entity.id
_entity.type
_entity.pdbx_description
1 polymer ?
#
loop_
_entity_poly.entity_id
_entity_poly.type
_entity_poly.pdbx_seq_one_letter_code
_entity_poly.pdbx_strand_id
1 'polypeptide(L)'
;MLQSPLKVTTLRGHLKVKTPPFSRDDRAGSRQQVIEREEVQVDRRVPPVQTKSIIGLDLTKIAEYLDWECICETNQNLTEEFIRQFKKYVEWKHISRYQKLSEEFIREFKDNVQWKEISKYQTLSVKFIKEFKHNVDWNNISKFQTLTEDFMGEFKKELNWEELSKNMAFSEGLIRECKDYVVWPLVCEKQVLSEDILKECKEYVDWFYILRKERLSEELITECKNYINWNLTCSTQRLSEDFIRTFRGKVNWTQISLCQRLSEDFIREFQDDVNWQHISTCQVLSEKFIREFKNYVEWKNITQYQKLSERFIREFKDYIDWTYISRNKKLSERIIKEFQDYVDWEAISEYQTLSIELLREFKDKIYWNNVYGRVKLCQQFIEEFEDYIDWSNASLCKNLSEDLLRQFQNKVDWLKISEHLELSEEFVREFNSCINWYQLKLKIQLSEDFMREFKNELNWENISKYVTLSEQFIREFHKYVEWCNISRSQILSEKFIREFLEVIDWCCISRSQILSEKFITEFRDRVDWKSISIFQKLTERFIEEFQNDVDWKCISMNQKLSEDFMRKFQNKIDWVEISFAQMLTEGFIEEFQNYVHWDSISRSQILTGDFMKRFKNRINWEDISMHQILSEAFIEEFKHCVNWSFISWKQELSEKFIRKFKSYINWFIISDSQTLSENFITEFKNEVDWRAISKNQKLSEKFIRRFREYVDWEYISKYQKLSEEFIKEFKECADWENISRYQKLSIEFIRELKDYISWDYISMDQTISEQAIREFKHLVDWKKISCFQVLSEEFIREFKDNVDWYHIFRNQKLTDNFAKEFKNSDHWKDCSLSETQDLCKTFLKKLRQYINWHFLCNHNSISFKDNMFLFKDGKCYCDAPSKKQCIAQYKEYYNWESISKYQILSEEFIREFKLWVDWQNICRYQTLSETFVKEFKNMVDWKEVSHFQRLSEGFIKEYEDNVDWHHLCGNQGLSEDFIKEFTKRVDWKQISKTQKLSEEFLKDFKSHIDFAKVSRYQVLSEGFIREFKDYVDWKEISCFQKLSENFIKEFEDRVDWYYIARNQEVSVQFMVEFQDKTNWEEIYKMKESFYQHLEEFSDYIIWYFMSRYRKLLEEFMKQFEQEVYWQDIFIVQKLSKKCIKAFEEVVHWFITGEKSFVLKNY
;
A
#
# COMPACT_ATOMS: atom_id res chain seq x y z
N MET A 1 22.06 43.95 -56.61
CA MET A 1 23.52 43.68 -56.63
C MET A 1 23.67 42.25 -56.14
N LEU A 2 24.12 41.30 -56.97
CA LEU A 2 25.53 41.00 -57.32
C LEU A 2 26.25 40.35 -56.11
N GLN A 3 26.95 39.21 -56.24
CA GLN A 3 27.52 38.59 -57.45
C GLN A 3 27.34 37.05 -57.57
N SER A 4 27.53 36.55 -58.79
CA SER A 4 27.40 35.17 -59.30
C SER A 4 28.81 34.61 -59.68
N PRO A 5 29.05 33.57 -60.54
CA PRO A 5 28.20 32.65 -61.35
C PRO A 5 28.57 31.14 -61.12
N LEU A 6 28.16 30.08 -61.85
CA LEU A 6 27.77 29.79 -63.26
C LEU A 6 26.59 28.77 -63.31
N LYS A 7 25.52 28.99 -64.11
CA LYS A 7 25.30 28.54 -65.53
C LYS A 7 25.23 26.99 -65.69
N VAL A 8 24.13 26.36 -66.14
CA VAL A 8 23.67 26.10 -67.56
C VAL A 8 23.38 24.57 -67.68
N THR A 9 22.35 23.96 -68.31
CA THR A 9 21.31 24.37 -69.31
C THR A 9 20.10 23.38 -69.38
N THR A 10 18.89 23.87 -69.68
CA THR A 10 17.82 23.42 -70.66
C THR A 10 17.63 21.93 -71.08
N LEU A 11 16.47 21.40 -71.57
CA LEU A 11 15.07 21.85 -71.80
C LEU A 11 14.17 20.65 -72.29
N ARG A 12 12.83 20.78 -72.17
CA ARG A 12 11.74 20.06 -72.91
C ARG A 12 11.60 18.52 -72.72
N GLY A 13 10.41 17.91 -72.85
CA GLY A 13 9.05 18.47 -72.89
C GLY A 13 7.98 17.63 -73.65
N HIS A 14 6.70 17.97 -73.42
CA HIS A 14 5.51 17.80 -74.31
C HIS A 14 4.76 16.44 -74.49
N LEU A 15 3.42 16.52 -74.27
CA LEU A 15 2.30 15.95 -75.09
C LEU A 15 2.05 14.41 -75.03
N LYS A 16 0.84 13.82 -75.15
CA LYS A 16 -0.60 14.27 -75.20
C LYS A 16 -1.54 13.03 -75.07
N VAL A 17 -2.88 13.24 -74.99
CA VAL A 17 -3.97 12.33 -75.54
C VAL A 17 -4.22 11.00 -74.76
N LYS A 18 -5.45 10.46 -74.55
CA LYS A 18 -6.85 10.80 -74.94
C LYS A 18 -7.92 10.29 -73.93
N THR A 19 -9.17 10.67 -74.17
CA THR A 19 -10.47 10.30 -73.51
C THR A 19 -11.21 9.19 -74.31
N PRO A 20 -12.51 8.82 -74.11
CA PRO A 20 -13.56 9.15 -73.11
C PRO A 20 -14.07 7.83 -72.40
N PRO A 21 -15.34 7.56 -71.99
CA PRO A 21 -16.60 8.32 -71.76
C PRO A 21 -17.14 8.12 -70.29
N PHE A 22 -18.43 8.03 -69.86
CA PHE A 22 -19.79 8.07 -70.46
C PHE A 22 -20.90 8.38 -69.41
N SER A 23 -21.97 9.10 -69.81
CA SER A 23 -23.43 9.00 -69.47
C SER A 23 -23.98 8.72 -68.04
N ARG A 24 -25.10 9.34 -67.56
CA ARG A 24 -26.10 10.26 -68.18
C ARG A 24 -27.12 10.86 -67.15
N ASP A 25 -27.70 12.04 -67.50
CA ASP A 25 -29.10 12.55 -67.33
C ASP A 25 -29.81 12.54 -65.92
N ASP A 26 -30.78 13.41 -65.54
CA ASP A 26 -31.41 14.62 -66.15
C ASP A 26 -32.17 15.54 -65.13
N ARG A 27 -32.32 16.86 -65.44
CA ARG A 27 -33.39 17.85 -65.06
C ARG A 27 -33.93 17.97 -63.58
N ALA A 28 -34.92 18.82 -63.23
CA ALA A 28 -35.11 20.30 -63.28
C ALA A 28 -36.42 20.66 -62.48
N GLY A 29 -36.78 21.89 -62.05
CA GLY A 29 -36.17 23.25 -62.03
C GLY A 29 -37.23 24.39 -61.91
N SER A 30 -36.83 25.64 -61.58
CA SER A 30 -37.65 26.91 -61.59
C SER A 30 -38.64 27.14 -60.40
N ARG A 31 -39.12 28.36 -60.02
CA ARG A 31 -38.85 29.78 -60.42
C ARG A 31 -39.48 30.84 -59.46
N GLN A 32 -38.82 32.01 -59.29
CA GLN A 32 -39.35 33.42 -59.23
C GLN A 32 -40.48 33.85 -58.22
N GLN A 33 -40.59 35.10 -57.70
CA GLN A 33 -39.73 36.31 -57.59
C GLN A 33 -40.45 37.44 -56.77
N VAL A 34 -39.85 38.64 -56.68
CA VAL A 34 -40.52 39.98 -56.70
C VAL A 34 -41.16 40.50 -55.37
N ILE A 35 -40.96 41.77 -54.90
CA ILE A 35 -40.00 42.84 -55.29
C ILE A 35 -39.97 44.02 -54.25
N GLU A 36 -38.87 44.82 -54.23
CA GLU A 36 -38.74 46.24 -53.79
C GLU A 36 -38.98 46.66 -52.30
N ARG A 37 -38.44 47.79 -51.78
CA ARG A 37 -37.66 48.92 -52.35
C ARG A 37 -36.74 49.64 -51.31
N GLU A 38 -35.63 50.24 -51.82
CA GLU A 38 -34.96 51.54 -51.48
C GLU A 38 -34.97 52.17 -50.07
N GLU A 39 -34.01 53.01 -49.60
CA GLU A 39 -32.56 53.31 -49.87
C GLU A 39 -32.10 54.28 -48.72
N VAL A 40 -30.85 54.34 -48.25
CA VAL A 40 -29.72 55.26 -48.60
C VAL A 40 -28.67 55.05 -47.47
N GLN A 41 -27.43 54.57 -47.63
CA GLN A 41 -26.19 55.11 -48.26
C GLN A 41 -25.53 56.37 -47.64
N VAL A 42 -24.40 56.20 -46.94
CA VAL A 42 -23.02 56.77 -47.15
C VAL A 42 -22.10 55.97 -46.19
N ASP A 43 -21.11 55.15 -46.54
CA ASP A 43 -20.04 55.11 -47.57
C ASP A 43 -18.67 55.70 -47.14
N ARG A 44 -17.73 54.81 -46.78
CA ARG A 44 -16.31 54.89 -47.21
C ARG A 44 -15.74 53.50 -47.58
N ARG A 45 -15.20 53.45 -48.79
CA ARG A 45 -14.87 52.30 -49.67
C ARG A 45 -13.60 51.52 -49.22
N VAL A 46 -13.35 50.20 -49.45
CA VAL A 46 -13.73 49.18 -50.49
C VAL A 46 -12.89 49.29 -51.78
N PRO A 47 -12.48 48.21 -52.53
CA PRO A 47 -12.29 46.74 -52.29
C PRO A 47 -10.83 46.29 -52.70
N PRO A 48 -10.47 45.06 -53.20
CA PRO A 48 -11.12 43.72 -53.37
C PRO A 48 -10.32 42.57 -52.66
N VAL A 49 -10.37 41.24 -52.89
CA VAL A 49 -10.84 40.34 -53.99
C VAL A 49 -11.65 39.12 -53.46
N GLN A 50 -11.22 37.85 -53.68
CA GLN A 50 -11.96 36.61 -53.40
C GLN A 50 -11.06 35.35 -53.33
N THR A 51 -11.47 34.34 -52.56
CA THR A 51 -11.86 32.97 -53.02
C THR A 51 -12.33 32.14 -51.80
N LYS A 52 -13.12 31.07 -51.92
CA LYS A 52 -14.41 30.88 -52.64
C LYS A 52 -15.15 29.69 -51.98
N SER A 53 -16.48 29.71 -51.85
CA SER A 53 -17.25 28.67 -51.14
C SER A 53 -17.74 27.52 -52.03
N ILE A 54 -18.03 26.37 -51.39
CA ILE A 54 -18.98 25.37 -51.90
C ILE A 54 -20.41 25.84 -51.54
N ILE A 55 -21.40 25.55 -52.39
CA ILE A 55 -22.74 26.15 -52.35
C ILE A 55 -23.83 25.08 -52.50
N GLY A 56 -24.89 25.19 -51.69
CA GLY A 56 -26.25 24.96 -52.20
C GLY A 56 -26.92 23.61 -51.99
N LEU A 57 -27.00 23.10 -50.75
CA LEU A 57 -28.08 22.17 -50.37
C LEU A 57 -29.05 22.85 -49.40
N ASP A 58 -30.33 22.85 -49.77
CA ASP A 58 -31.43 23.30 -48.92
C ASP A 58 -31.87 22.14 -48.03
N LEU A 59 -31.29 22.07 -46.83
CA LEU A 59 -31.54 21.01 -45.85
C LEU A 59 -33.04 20.85 -45.50
N THR A 60 -33.86 21.90 -45.66
CA THR A 60 -35.31 21.81 -45.36
C THR A 60 -36.08 20.92 -46.33
N LYS A 61 -35.56 20.69 -47.54
CA LYS A 61 -36.20 19.85 -48.58
C LYS A 61 -35.82 18.38 -48.52
N ILE A 62 -34.73 18.05 -47.84
CA ILE A 62 -34.32 16.65 -47.58
C ILE A 62 -34.70 16.19 -46.18
N ALA A 63 -35.11 17.09 -45.29
CA ALA A 63 -35.55 16.78 -43.93
C ALA A 63 -36.65 15.70 -43.85
N GLU A 64 -37.62 15.70 -44.76
CA GLU A 64 -38.70 14.70 -44.79
C GLU A 64 -38.22 13.25 -45.11
N TYR A 65 -36.96 13.07 -45.48
CA TYR A 65 -36.35 11.80 -45.90
C TYR A 65 -35.17 11.36 -45.01
N LEU A 66 -34.93 12.03 -43.88
CA LEU A 66 -33.87 11.70 -42.93
C LEU A 66 -34.41 10.86 -41.75
N ASP A 67 -33.58 9.96 -41.24
CA ASP A 67 -33.86 9.19 -40.02
C ASP A 67 -33.55 10.06 -38.78
N TRP A 68 -34.57 10.78 -38.32
CA TRP A 68 -34.44 11.70 -37.19
C TRP A 68 -34.33 11.00 -35.83
N GLU A 69 -34.80 9.76 -35.69
CA GLU A 69 -34.61 9.00 -34.44
C GLU A 69 -33.13 8.66 -34.29
N CYS A 70 -32.52 8.08 -35.33
CA CYS A 70 -31.09 7.79 -35.39
C CYS A 70 -30.24 9.07 -35.26
N ILE A 71 -30.57 10.15 -35.97
CA ILE A 71 -29.83 11.43 -35.88
C ILE A 71 -29.90 12.02 -34.47
N CYS A 72 -31.05 11.98 -33.78
CA CYS A 72 -31.19 12.58 -32.45
C CYS A 72 -30.61 11.70 -31.32
N GLU A 73 -30.50 10.38 -31.52
CA GLU A 73 -29.84 9.47 -30.56
C GLU A 73 -28.32 9.40 -30.74
N THR A 74 -27.82 9.25 -31.97
CA THR A 74 -26.39 9.00 -32.22
C THR A 74 -25.51 10.25 -32.14
N ASN A 75 -26.06 11.44 -32.43
CA ASN A 75 -25.27 12.66 -32.58
C ASN A 75 -25.46 13.61 -31.38
N GLN A 76 -24.62 13.49 -30.35
CA GLN A 76 -24.76 14.20 -29.07
C GLN A 76 -24.40 15.71 -29.08
N ASN A 77 -24.19 16.30 -30.26
CA ASN A 77 -23.80 17.71 -30.43
C ASN A 77 -24.66 18.46 -31.48
N LEU A 78 -25.98 18.21 -31.50
CA LEU A 78 -26.90 19.00 -32.30
C LEU A 78 -27.04 20.40 -31.67
N THR A 79 -26.68 21.45 -32.42
CA THR A 79 -26.77 22.82 -31.91
C THR A 79 -28.22 23.25 -31.73
N GLU A 80 -28.49 24.12 -30.76
CA GLU A 80 -29.83 24.65 -30.54
C GLU A 80 -30.40 25.32 -31.80
N GLU A 81 -29.59 26.02 -32.59
CA GLU A 81 -30.01 26.62 -33.87
C GLU A 81 -30.46 25.57 -34.89
N PHE A 82 -29.77 24.43 -34.98
CA PHE A 82 -30.18 23.31 -35.80
C PHE A 82 -31.49 22.69 -35.28
N ILE A 83 -31.62 22.48 -33.98
CA ILE A 83 -32.85 21.94 -33.38
C ILE A 83 -34.02 22.93 -33.57
N ARG A 84 -33.79 24.24 -33.46
CA ARG A 84 -34.76 25.32 -33.77
C ARG A 84 -35.21 25.28 -35.23
N GLN A 85 -34.29 25.01 -36.16
CA GLN A 85 -34.57 24.90 -37.59
C GLN A 85 -35.39 23.65 -37.94
N PHE A 86 -35.09 22.50 -37.31
CA PHE A 86 -35.71 21.21 -37.61
C PHE A 86 -36.72 20.72 -36.57
N LYS A 87 -37.21 21.61 -35.69
CA LYS A 87 -38.10 21.35 -34.53
C LYS A 87 -39.39 20.54 -34.79
N LYS A 88 -39.79 20.35 -36.05
CA LYS A 88 -40.92 19.51 -36.46
C LYS A 88 -40.58 18.03 -36.65
N TYR A 89 -39.30 17.70 -36.76
CA TYR A 89 -38.81 16.36 -37.12
C TYR A 89 -37.93 15.71 -36.04
N VAL A 90 -37.31 16.51 -35.17
CA VAL A 90 -36.42 16.02 -34.10
C VAL A 90 -37.15 15.22 -33.02
N GLU A 91 -36.54 14.12 -32.57
CA GLU A 91 -37.09 13.28 -31.50
C GLU A 91 -36.82 13.87 -30.12
N TRP A 92 -37.79 14.63 -29.60
CA TRP A 92 -37.66 15.44 -28.38
C TRP A 92 -37.23 14.67 -27.14
N LYS A 93 -37.51 13.37 -27.06
CA LYS A 93 -37.02 12.47 -26.00
C LYS A 93 -35.50 12.34 -26.05
N HIS A 94 -34.93 12.08 -27.23
CA HIS A 94 -33.49 11.93 -27.42
C HIS A 94 -32.79 13.30 -27.33
N ILE A 95 -33.42 14.37 -27.83
CA ILE A 95 -32.99 15.75 -27.61
C ILE A 95 -32.87 16.08 -26.10
N SER A 96 -33.89 15.76 -25.30
CA SER A 96 -33.93 16.07 -23.86
C SER A 96 -32.93 15.26 -23.03
N ARG A 97 -32.50 14.10 -23.53
CA ARG A 97 -31.65 13.12 -22.82
C ARG A 97 -30.17 13.23 -23.17
N TYR A 98 -29.85 13.46 -24.45
CA TYR A 98 -28.47 13.34 -24.96
C TYR A 98 -27.83 14.66 -25.39
N GLN A 99 -28.62 15.72 -25.62
CA GLN A 99 -28.11 17.03 -26.02
C GLN A 99 -27.99 17.93 -24.78
N LYS A 100 -26.99 18.82 -24.73
CA LYS A 100 -26.86 19.79 -23.63
C LYS A 100 -27.66 21.05 -23.96
N LEU A 101 -28.80 21.25 -23.29
CA LEU A 101 -29.76 22.31 -23.59
C LEU A 101 -29.63 23.49 -22.61
N SER A 102 -29.71 24.72 -23.10
CA SER A 102 -29.79 25.91 -22.25
C SER A 102 -31.17 26.09 -21.62
N GLU A 103 -31.24 26.74 -20.47
CA GLU A 103 -32.53 27.09 -19.83
C GLU A 103 -33.42 27.96 -20.73
N GLU A 104 -32.84 28.79 -21.60
CA GLU A 104 -33.60 29.65 -22.53
C GLU A 104 -34.24 28.82 -23.64
N PHE A 105 -33.54 27.81 -24.15
CA PHE A 105 -34.10 26.83 -25.07
C PHE A 105 -35.17 25.96 -24.41
N ILE A 106 -34.94 25.48 -23.18
CA ILE A 106 -35.93 24.67 -22.46
C ILE A 106 -37.17 25.51 -22.11
N ARG A 107 -37.02 26.83 -21.82
CA ARG A 107 -38.16 27.77 -21.70
C ARG A 107 -38.98 27.87 -22.99
N GLU A 108 -38.33 27.95 -24.15
CA GLU A 108 -38.99 28.08 -25.46
C GLU A 108 -39.70 26.79 -25.89
N PHE A 109 -39.11 25.63 -25.62
CA PHE A 109 -39.63 24.31 -26.01
C PHE A 109 -40.20 23.50 -24.83
N LYS A 110 -40.62 24.20 -23.76
CA LYS A 110 -41.15 23.63 -22.51
C LYS A 110 -42.30 22.63 -22.70
N ASP A 111 -43.08 22.76 -23.77
CA ASP A 111 -44.25 21.93 -24.07
C ASP A 111 -43.90 20.74 -24.99
N ASN A 112 -42.63 20.64 -25.44
CA ASN A 112 -42.08 19.56 -26.26
C ASN A 112 -41.06 18.69 -25.52
N VAL A 113 -40.24 19.28 -24.64
CA VAL A 113 -39.18 18.56 -23.91
C VAL A 113 -39.72 17.49 -22.95
N GLN A 114 -38.95 16.41 -22.77
CA GLN A 114 -39.27 15.33 -21.85
C GLN A 114 -38.74 15.65 -20.46
N TRP A 115 -39.56 16.33 -19.65
CA TRP A 115 -39.19 16.85 -18.33
C TRP A 115 -38.53 15.85 -17.37
N LYS A 116 -38.88 14.56 -17.48
CA LYS A 116 -38.24 13.49 -16.69
C LYS A 116 -36.76 13.30 -17.05
N GLU A 117 -36.43 13.36 -18.34
CA GLU A 117 -35.06 13.30 -18.84
C GLU A 117 -34.33 14.62 -18.53
N ILE A 118 -35.00 15.77 -18.71
CA ILE A 118 -34.46 17.10 -18.36
C ILE A 118 -34.02 17.14 -16.89
N SER A 119 -34.87 16.68 -15.98
CA SER A 119 -34.61 16.66 -14.52
C SER A 119 -33.48 15.72 -14.11
N LYS A 120 -33.04 14.81 -14.99
CA LYS A 120 -32.03 13.79 -14.73
C LYS A 120 -30.68 14.06 -15.41
N TYR A 121 -30.71 14.61 -16.63
CA TYR A 121 -29.54 14.71 -17.50
C TYR A 121 -29.08 16.14 -17.79
N GLN A 122 -29.93 17.15 -17.54
CA GLN A 122 -29.55 18.56 -17.68
C GLN A 122 -29.17 19.16 -16.33
N THR A 123 -28.23 20.10 -16.30
CA THR A 123 -27.92 20.89 -15.10
C THR A 123 -28.89 22.07 -15.00
N LEU A 124 -29.76 22.08 -14.00
CA LEU A 124 -30.81 23.10 -13.86
C LEU A 124 -30.48 24.07 -12.71
N SER A 125 -30.64 25.38 -12.91
CA SER A 125 -30.49 26.33 -11.80
C SER A 125 -31.68 26.29 -10.85
N VAL A 126 -31.44 26.65 -9.59
CA VAL A 126 -32.49 26.84 -8.57
C VAL A 126 -33.60 27.80 -9.04
N LYS A 127 -33.25 28.84 -9.82
CA LYS A 127 -34.22 29.79 -10.38
C LYS A 127 -35.12 29.14 -11.42
N PHE A 128 -34.57 28.26 -12.26
CA PHE A 128 -35.34 27.51 -13.26
C PHE A 128 -36.20 26.41 -12.65
N ILE A 129 -35.70 25.69 -11.64
CA ILE A 129 -36.51 24.72 -10.91
C ILE A 129 -37.69 25.42 -10.19
N LYS A 130 -37.48 26.63 -9.65
CA LYS A 130 -38.58 27.47 -9.12
C LYS A 130 -39.64 27.82 -10.16
N GLU A 131 -39.22 28.14 -11.39
CA GLU A 131 -40.08 28.50 -12.52
C GLU A 131 -40.91 27.30 -13.03
N PHE A 132 -40.31 26.11 -13.08
CA PHE A 132 -40.90 24.88 -13.63
C PHE A 132 -41.19 23.79 -12.59
N LYS A 133 -41.45 24.19 -11.33
CA LYS A 133 -41.62 23.28 -10.18
C LYS A 133 -42.73 22.22 -10.31
N HIS A 134 -43.69 22.46 -11.20
CA HIS A 134 -44.80 21.54 -11.49
C HIS A 134 -44.55 20.61 -12.68
N ASN A 135 -43.40 20.76 -13.37
CA ASN A 135 -43.02 19.98 -14.53
C ASN A 135 -41.86 19.01 -14.22
N VAL A 136 -40.92 19.38 -13.34
CA VAL A 136 -39.73 18.57 -13.01
C VAL A 136 -40.08 17.26 -12.27
N ASP A 137 -39.33 16.19 -12.54
CA ASP A 137 -39.42 14.92 -11.81
C ASP A 137 -38.58 15.01 -10.54
N TRP A 138 -39.24 15.31 -9.41
CA TRP A 138 -38.59 15.54 -8.11
C TRP A 138 -37.80 14.33 -7.57
N ASN A 139 -38.09 13.10 -8.00
CA ASN A 139 -37.25 11.95 -7.67
C ASN A 139 -35.92 12.00 -8.40
N ASN A 140 -35.94 12.39 -9.69
CA ASN A 140 -34.72 12.60 -10.45
C ASN A 140 -33.93 13.82 -9.92
N ILE A 141 -34.59 14.91 -9.54
CA ILE A 141 -33.94 16.05 -8.87
C ILE A 141 -33.22 15.59 -7.60
N SER A 142 -33.91 14.85 -6.72
CA SER A 142 -33.37 14.36 -5.43
C SER A 142 -32.26 13.31 -5.56
N LYS A 143 -32.07 12.72 -6.74
CA LYS A 143 -31.14 11.59 -6.97
C LYS A 143 -29.95 11.94 -7.88
N PHE A 144 -30.10 12.93 -8.76
CA PHE A 144 -29.11 13.23 -9.81
C PHE A 144 -28.66 14.70 -9.87
N GLN A 145 -29.33 15.63 -9.17
CA GLN A 145 -28.91 17.04 -9.12
C GLN A 145 -28.14 17.35 -7.83
N THR A 146 -27.17 18.25 -7.90
CA THR A 146 -26.47 18.78 -6.71
C THR A 146 -27.35 19.83 -6.03
N LEU A 147 -27.87 19.51 -4.84
CA LEU A 147 -28.76 20.40 -4.09
C LEU A 147 -28.00 21.14 -2.98
N THR A 148 -28.32 22.43 -2.76
CA THR A 148 -27.82 23.19 -1.60
C THR A 148 -28.76 23.05 -0.40
N GLU A 149 -28.27 23.31 0.81
CA GLU A 149 -29.08 23.20 2.02
C GLU A 149 -30.25 24.20 2.03
N ASP A 150 -30.03 25.44 1.58
CA ASP A 150 -31.10 26.44 1.38
C ASP A 150 -32.23 25.91 0.47
N PHE A 151 -31.86 25.21 -0.62
CA PHE A 151 -32.82 24.63 -1.56
C PHE A 151 -33.56 23.44 -0.93
N MET A 152 -32.86 22.62 -0.14
CA MET A 152 -33.48 21.50 0.57
C MET A 152 -34.45 21.98 1.67
N GLY A 153 -34.15 23.06 2.39
CA GLY A 153 -35.07 23.69 3.33
C GLY A 153 -36.32 24.28 2.65
N GLU A 154 -36.15 24.96 1.50
CA GLU A 154 -37.25 25.56 0.73
C GLU A 154 -38.18 24.51 0.09
N PHE A 155 -37.64 23.41 -0.45
CA PHE A 155 -38.39 22.37 -1.18
C PHE A 155 -38.57 21.05 -0.42
N LYS A 156 -38.49 21.07 0.91
CA LYS A 156 -38.59 19.86 1.75
C LYS A 156 -39.86 19.05 1.61
N LYS A 157 -40.94 19.58 1.02
CA LYS A 157 -42.20 18.83 0.79
C LYS A 157 -42.23 18.11 -0.55
N GLU A 158 -41.46 18.60 -1.51
CA GLU A 158 -41.38 18.09 -2.88
C GLU A 158 -40.23 17.08 -3.05
N LEU A 159 -39.17 17.18 -2.24
CA LEU A 159 -37.98 16.32 -2.31
C LEU A 159 -38.20 14.90 -1.77
N ASN A 160 -37.51 13.93 -2.37
CA ASN A 160 -37.47 12.54 -1.91
C ASN A 160 -36.34 12.35 -0.88
N TRP A 161 -36.70 12.50 0.39
CA TRP A 161 -35.78 12.36 1.52
C TRP A 161 -35.25 10.95 1.74
N GLU A 162 -35.89 9.90 1.20
CA GLU A 162 -35.37 8.54 1.27
C GLU A 162 -34.14 8.38 0.37
N GLU A 163 -34.19 8.93 -0.85
CA GLU A 163 -33.03 8.95 -1.76
C GLU A 163 -31.94 9.92 -1.30
N LEU A 164 -32.30 11.08 -0.73
CA LEU A 164 -31.30 11.98 -0.13
C LEU A 164 -30.58 11.31 1.05
N SER A 165 -31.32 10.72 2.00
CA SER A 165 -30.75 10.06 3.18
C SER A 165 -29.93 8.79 2.83
N LYS A 166 -30.10 8.23 1.63
CA LYS A 166 -29.22 7.17 1.10
C LYS A 166 -27.90 7.72 0.56
N ASN A 167 -27.93 8.85 -0.14
CA ASN A 167 -26.83 9.29 -1.01
C ASN A 167 -25.92 10.36 -0.40
N MET A 168 -26.35 11.08 0.65
CA MET A 168 -25.54 12.12 1.29
C MET A 168 -25.69 12.14 2.82
N ALA A 169 -24.79 12.87 3.48
CA ALA A 169 -24.93 13.33 4.86
C ALA A 169 -25.42 14.79 4.88
N PHE A 170 -26.11 15.19 5.94
CA PHE A 170 -26.71 16.52 6.10
C PHE A 170 -26.01 17.32 7.21
N SER A 171 -25.99 18.65 7.12
CA SER A 171 -25.55 19.47 8.26
C SER A 171 -26.54 19.41 9.42
N GLU A 172 -26.05 19.71 10.62
CA GLU A 172 -26.88 19.85 11.82
C GLU A 172 -27.85 21.05 11.74
N GLY A 173 -27.62 22.01 10.85
CA GLY A 173 -28.59 23.08 10.55
C GLY A 173 -29.79 22.54 9.77
N LEU A 174 -29.51 21.81 8.69
CA LEU A 174 -30.55 21.21 7.85
C LEU A 174 -31.34 20.13 8.59
N ILE A 175 -30.70 19.32 9.44
CA ILE A 175 -31.38 18.32 10.29
C ILE A 175 -32.38 19.00 11.24
N ARG A 176 -32.02 20.13 11.88
CA ARG A 176 -32.97 20.89 12.72
C ARG A 176 -34.19 21.37 11.95
N GLU A 177 -34.00 21.85 10.71
CA GLU A 177 -35.08 22.42 9.88
C GLU A 177 -35.96 21.37 9.19
N CYS A 178 -35.44 20.16 8.99
CA CYS A 178 -36.06 19.07 8.21
C CYS A 178 -36.24 17.76 9.00
N LYS A 179 -36.17 17.80 10.34
CA LYS A 179 -36.29 16.62 11.23
C LYS A 179 -37.53 15.75 11.00
N ASP A 180 -38.64 16.33 10.55
CA ASP A 180 -39.89 15.62 10.25
C ASP A 180 -39.88 14.89 8.88
N TYR A 181 -38.82 15.07 8.09
CA TYR A 181 -38.68 14.56 6.71
C TYR A 181 -37.48 13.62 6.52
N VAL A 182 -36.37 13.83 7.25
CA VAL A 182 -35.17 12.98 7.15
C VAL A 182 -35.41 11.55 7.65
N VAL A 183 -34.79 10.56 7.02
CA VAL A 183 -34.96 9.15 7.40
C VAL A 183 -33.99 8.78 8.52
N TRP A 184 -34.40 9.04 9.77
CA TRP A 184 -33.57 8.95 10.97
C TRP A 184 -32.71 7.68 11.11
N PRO A 185 -33.18 6.45 10.85
CA PRO A 185 -32.32 5.26 10.89
C PRO A 185 -31.11 5.35 9.94
N LEU A 186 -31.29 5.88 8.73
CA LEU A 186 -30.21 6.08 7.76
C LEU A 186 -29.26 7.21 8.19
N VAL A 187 -29.78 8.28 8.81
CA VAL A 187 -28.97 9.38 9.34
C VAL A 187 -28.09 8.89 10.51
N CYS A 188 -28.68 8.21 11.49
CA CYS A 188 -27.97 7.61 12.63
C CYS A 188 -26.95 6.52 12.20
N GLU A 189 -27.22 5.80 11.11
CA GLU A 189 -26.26 4.86 10.52
C GLU A 189 -25.08 5.60 9.84
N LYS A 190 -25.35 6.55 8.95
CA LYS A 190 -24.35 7.12 8.02
C LYS A 190 -23.45 8.20 8.60
N GLN A 191 -23.95 9.07 9.46
CA GLN A 191 -23.18 10.18 10.03
C GLN A 191 -23.11 10.09 11.56
N VAL A 192 -22.15 10.78 12.16
CA VAL A 192 -22.11 11.01 13.61
C VAL A 192 -22.88 12.30 13.89
N LEU A 193 -23.60 12.35 15.01
CA LEU A 193 -24.41 13.52 15.41
C LEU A 193 -23.85 14.12 16.71
N SER A 194 -23.87 15.45 16.84
CA SER A 194 -23.54 16.09 18.11
C SER A 194 -24.56 15.73 19.19
N GLU A 195 -24.11 15.73 20.45
CA GLU A 195 -25.01 15.49 21.59
C GLU A 195 -26.15 16.51 21.64
N ASP A 196 -25.97 17.73 21.11
CA ASP A 196 -27.01 18.76 21.11
C ASP A 196 -28.11 18.45 20.08
N ILE A 197 -27.77 17.92 18.90
CA ILE A 197 -28.77 17.34 17.99
C ILE A 197 -29.49 16.15 18.62
N LEU A 198 -28.76 15.28 19.33
CA LEU A 198 -29.36 14.14 20.04
C LEU A 198 -30.32 14.59 21.16
N LYS A 199 -30.03 15.70 21.86
CA LYS A 199 -30.95 16.32 22.85
C LYS A 199 -32.17 16.96 22.19
N GLU A 200 -31.97 17.73 21.11
CA GLU A 200 -33.05 18.45 20.41
C GLU A 200 -34.02 17.50 19.68
N CYS A 201 -33.51 16.41 19.09
CA CYS A 201 -34.27 15.49 18.24
C CYS A 201 -34.55 14.12 18.88
N LYS A 202 -34.39 13.98 20.20
CA LYS A 202 -34.50 12.71 20.97
C LYS A 202 -35.75 11.86 20.74
N GLU A 203 -36.84 12.43 20.23
CA GLU A 203 -38.09 11.73 19.91
C GLU A 203 -38.07 11.01 18.55
N TYR A 204 -37.15 11.39 17.66
CA TYR A 204 -37.00 10.87 16.30
C TYR A 204 -35.74 9.97 16.14
N VAL A 205 -34.73 10.20 16.97
CA VAL A 205 -33.44 9.48 16.97
C VAL A 205 -33.62 7.98 17.20
N ASP A 206 -32.98 7.16 16.36
CA ASP A 206 -32.87 5.72 16.63
C ASP A 206 -31.78 5.45 17.67
N TRP A 207 -32.20 5.47 18.93
CA TRP A 207 -31.35 5.21 20.10
C TRP A 207 -30.72 3.81 20.10
N PHE A 208 -31.25 2.83 19.36
CA PHE A 208 -30.63 1.50 19.27
C PHE A 208 -29.35 1.53 18.42
N TYR A 209 -29.30 2.34 17.37
CA TYR A 209 -28.06 2.55 16.60
C TYR A 209 -27.08 3.44 17.36
N ILE A 210 -27.53 4.60 17.86
CA ILE A 210 -26.67 5.57 18.57
C ILE A 210 -25.98 4.93 19.79
N LEU A 211 -26.71 4.24 20.68
CA LEU A 211 -26.14 3.62 21.89
C LEU A 211 -25.12 2.50 21.61
N ARG A 212 -24.93 2.08 20.36
CA ARG A 212 -24.02 0.99 19.96
C ARG A 212 -22.83 1.47 19.13
N LYS A 213 -23.02 2.56 18.40
CA LYS A 213 -22.02 3.18 17.51
C LYS A 213 -21.22 4.26 18.25
N GLU A 214 -21.87 4.99 19.15
CA GLU A 214 -21.33 6.20 19.77
C GLU A 214 -21.22 6.05 21.29
N ARG A 215 -20.23 6.74 21.88
CA ARG A 215 -20.04 6.79 23.33
C ARG A 215 -20.59 8.13 23.84
N LEU A 216 -21.67 8.07 24.60
CA LEU A 216 -22.42 9.23 25.06
C LEU A 216 -21.96 9.71 26.44
N SER A 217 -22.19 10.99 26.73
CA SER A 217 -22.01 11.57 28.05
C SER A 217 -23.10 11.10 29.04
N GLU A 218 -22.75 11.04 30.32
CA GLU A 218 -23.70 10.72 31.39
C GLU A 218 -24.78 11.81 31.55
N GLU A 219 -24.51 13.04 31.07
CA GLU A 219 -25.47 14.14 30.99
C GLU A 219 -26.54 13.87 29.91
N LEU A 220 -26.12 13.52 28.69
CA LEU A 220 -27.04 13.15 27.60
C LEU A 220 -27.89 11.93 27.97
N ILE A 221 -27.28 10.91 28.58
CA ILE A 221 -27.97 9.71 29.07
C ILE A 221 -28.96 10.09 30.19
N THR A 222 -28.62 11.05 31.07
CA THR A 222 -29.49 11.57 32.14
C THR A 222 -30.69 12.34 31.59
N GLU A 223 -30.55 13.07 30.49
CA GLU A 223 -31.65 13.78 29.83
C GLU A 223 -32.54 12.81 29.05
N CYS A 224 -31.94 11.94 28.24
CA CYS A 224 -32.65 10.99 27.36
C CYS A 224 -33.08 9.69 28.05
N LYS A 225 -33.01 9.63 29.40
CA LYS A 225 -33.30 8.51 30.32
C LYS A 225 -34.63 7.75 30.15
N ASN A 226 -35.53 8.22 29.29
CA ASN A 226 -36.83 7.61 28.99
C ASN A 226 -36.94 7.10 27.53
N TYR A 227 -36.00 7.47 26.66
CA TYR A 227 -35.92 7.02 25.26
C TYR A 227 -34.85 5.91 25.07
N ILE A 228 -33.82 5.91 25.91
CA ILE A 228 -32.74 4.91 25.90
C ILE A 228 -33.17 3.53 26.44
N ASN A 229 -32.59 2.47 25.88
CA ASN A 229 -32.73 1.11 26.40
C ASN A 229 -31.68 0.84 27.48
N TRP A 230 -32.10 0.80 28.75
CA TRP A 230 -31.21 0.66 29.91
C TRP A 230 -30.35 -0.63 29.93
N ASN A 231 -30.83 -1.74 29.36
CA ASN A 231 -30.01 -2.96 29.23
C ASN A 231 -28.86 -2.75 28.23
N LEU A 232 -29.12 -1.99 27.16
CA LEU A 232 -28.12 -1.64 26.15
C LEU A 232 -27.14 -0.63 26.74
N THR A 233 -27.63 0.46 27.35
CA THR A 233 -26.80 1.47 28.04
C THR A 233 -25.85 0.84 29.07
N CYS A 234 -26.33 -0.06 29.94
CA CYS A 234 -25.47 -0.71 30.96
C CYS A 234 -24.40 -1.66 30.38
N SER A 235 -24.52 -2.08 29.12
CA SER A 235 -23.61 -3.04 28.47
C SER A 235 -22.71 -2.43 27.39
N THR A 236 -23.11 -1.32 26.75
CA THR A 236 -22.32 -0.64 25.70
C THR A 236 -21.66 0.66 26.17
N GLN A 237 -22.26 1.38 27.12
CA GLN A 237 -21.72 2.65 27.62
C GLN A 237 -20.86 2.41 28.86
N ARG A 238 -19.82 3.22 29.05
CA ARG A 238 -18.97 3.18 30.26
C ARG A 238 -19.56 4.14 31.29
N LEU A 239 -20.11 3.60 32.37
CA LEU A 239 -20.84 4.33 33.41
C LEU A 239 -19.99 4.47 34.68
N SER A 240 -20.03 5.64 35.30
CA SER A 240 -19.42 5.94 36.60
C SER A 240 -20.21 5.31 37.75
N GLU A 241 -19.53 5.02 38.86
CA GLU A 241 -20.18 4.49 40.06
C GLU A 241 -21.25 5.45 40.60
N ASP A 242 -21.03 6.77 40.53
CA ASP A 242 -21.97 7.78 41.01
C ASP A 242 -23.21 7.92 40.11
N PHE A 243 -23.06 7.73 38.79
CA PHE A 243 -24.19 7.57 37.89
C PHE A 243 -24.98 6.29 38.21
N ILE A 244 -24.31 5.18 38.48
CA ILE A 244 -24.96 3.91 38.85
C ILE A 244 -25.70 4.05 40.19
N ARG A 245 -25.10 4.70 41.21
CA ARG A 245 -25.76 5.08 42.48
C ARG A 245 -27.03 5.88 42.22
N THR A 246 -26.94 6.91 41.36
CA THR A 246 -28.05 7.80 40.99
C THR A 246 -29.19 7.07 40.28
N PHE A 247 -28.88 6.11 39.40
CA PHE A 247 -29.86 5.37 38.59
C PHE A 247 -30.08 3.92 39.04
N ARG A 248 -29.77 3.58 40.30
CA ARG A 248 -29.84 2.22 40.87
C ARG A 248 -31.16 1.46 40.63
N GLY A 249 -32.28 2.17 40.48
CA GLY A 249 -33.61 1.59 40.18
C GLY A 249 -33.95 1.44 38.69
N LYS A 250 -33.04 1.79 37.78
CA LYS A 250 -33.16 1.64 36.31
C LYS A 250 -32.04 0.81 35.67
N VAL A 251 -30.84 0.80 36.28
CA VAL A 251 -29.70 0.01 35.79
C VAL A 251 -29.96 -1.49 35.86
N ASN A 252 -29.37 -2.25 34.94
CA ASN A 252 -29.40 -3.71 35.00
C ASN A 252 -28.16 -4.22 35.76
N TRP A 253 -28.32 -4.58 37.03
CA TRP A 253 -27.21 -5.03 37.89
C TRP A 253 -26.42 -6.23 37.36
N THR A 254 -27.02 -7.11 36.56
CA THR A 254 -26.30 -8.21 35.90
C THR A 254 -25.37 -7.67 34.79
N GLN A 255 -25.83 -6.72 33.98
CA GLN A 255 -24.99 -6.04 32.98
C GLN A 255 -23.93 -5.15 33.64
N ILE A 256 -24.27 -4.43 34.73
CA ILE A 256 -23.32 -3.62 35.50
C ILE A 256 -22.19 -4.50 36.06
N SER A 257 -22.52 -5.61 36.72
CA SER A 257 -21.53 -6.55 37.31
C SER A 257 -20.62 -7.21 36.26
N LEU A 258 -21.12 -7.36 35.03
CA LEU A 258 -20.44 -8.01 33.90
C LEU A 258 -19.57 -7.05 33.09
N CYS A 259 -20.09 -5.87 32.74
CA CYS A 259 -19.51 -4.96 31.75
C CYS A 259 -18.75 -3.76 32.35
N GLN A 260 -19.12 -3.32 33.56
CA GLN A 260 -18.48 -2.17 34.21
C GLN A 260 -17.34 -2.62 35.12
N ARG A 261 -16.34 -1.75 35.32
CA ARG A 261 -15.26 -1.98 36.29
C ARG A 261 -15.65 -1.34 37.62
N LEU A 262 -15.92 -2.16 38.62
CA LEU A 262 -16.40 -1.73 39.94
C LEU A 262 -15.28 -1.78 40.98
N SER A 263 -15.24 -0.84 41.91
CA SER A 263 -14.37 -0.87 43.09
C SER A 263 -14.86 -1.88 44.12
N GLU A 264 -13.96 -2.40 44.97
CA GLU A 264 -14.37 -3.25 46.08
C GLU A 264 -15.36 -2.54 47.04
N ASP A 265 -15.21 -1.23 47.23
CA ASP A 265 -16.04 -0.46 48.15
C ASP A 265 -17.45 -0.22 47.59
N PHE A 266 -17.59 -0.05 46.27
CA PHE A 266 -18.90 -0.07 45.61
C PHE A 266 -19.56 -1.47 45.69
N ILE A 267 -18.77 -2.54 45.56
CA ILE A 267 -19.29 -3.92 45.68
C ILE A 267 -19.69 -4.21 47.16
N ARG A 268 -19.01 -3.62 48.15
CA ARG A 268 -19.44 -3.62 49.57
C ARG A 268 -20.77 -2.86 49.74
N GLU A 269 -20.92 -1.70 49.09
CA GLU A 269 -22.12 -0.85 49.17
C GLU A 269 -23.36 -1.54 48.57
N PHE A 270 -23.20 -2.24 47.45
CA PHE A 270 -24.28 -2.88 46.68
C PHE A 270 -24.25 -4.42 46.72
N GLN A 271 -23.71 -5.01 47.79
CA GLN A 271 -23.52 -6.45 47.98
C GLN A 271 -24.77 -7.31 47.72
N ASP A 272 -25.97 -6.78 47.94
CA ASP A 272 -27.25 -7.50 47.80
C ASP A 272 -27.87 -7.33 46.39
N ASP A 273 -27.41 -6.35 45.60
CA ASP A 273 -27.86 -6.07 44.23
C ASP A 273 -26.94 -6.69 43.15
N VAL A 274 -25.62 -6.80 43.42
CA VAL A 274 -24.63 -7.27 42.45
C VAL A 274 -24.73 -8.78 42.13
N ASN A 275 -24.42 -9.13 40.89
CA ASN A 275 -24.37 -10.53 40.46
C ASN A 275 -23.01 -11.15 40.82
N TRP A 276 -22.95 -11.84 41.95
CA TRP A 276 -21.73 -12.43 42.51
C TRP A 276 -20.98 -13.41 41.58
N GLN A 277 -21.68 -14.09 40.66
CA GLN A 277 -21.06 -14.92 39.64
C GLN A 277 -20.20 -14.07 38.69
N HIS A 278 -20.76 -12.96 38.17
CA HIS A 278 -20.03 -12.00 37.34
C HIS A 278 -18.96 -11.24 38.11
N ILE A 279 -19.21 -10.83 39.36
CA ILE A 279 -18.20 -10.21 40.22
C ILE A 279 -16.97 -11.13 40.37
N SER A 280 -17.19 -12.42 40.63
CA SER A 280 -16.11 -13.41 40.83
C SER A 280 -15.30 -13.72 39.56
N THR A 281 -15.90 -13.57 38.37
CA THR A 281 -15.27 -13.83 37.06
C THR A 281 -14.59 -12.60 36.45
N CYS A 282 -15.23 -11.44 36.53
CA CYS A 282 -14.89 -10.26 35.72
C CYS A 282 -14.09 -9.20 36.49
N GLN A 283 -14.39 -9.00 37.78
CA GLN A 283 -13.71 -8.00 38.61
C GLN A 283 -12.36 -8.55 39.12
N VAL A 284 -11.44 -7.66 39.48
CA VAL A 284 -10.15 -8.03 40.09
C VAL A 284 -10.27 -7.85 41.60
N LEU A 285 -10.38 -8.96 42.33
CA LEU A 285 -10.68 -8.96 43.76
C LEU A 285 -9.40 -9.23 44.58
N SER A 286 -9.19 -8.48 45.66
CA SER A 286 -8.08 -8.78 46.58
C SER A 286 -8.37 -10.02 47.42
N GLU A 287 -7.32 -10.75 47.84
CA GLU A 287 -7.50 -11.85 48.79
C GLU A 287 -8.10 -11.40 50.15
N LYS A 288 -8.05 -10.10 50.48
CA LYS A 288 -8.69 -9.56 51.68
C LYS A 288 -10.21 -9.55 51.50
N PHE A 289 -10.68 -9.02 50.37
CA PHE A 289 -12.09 -9.03 50.00
C PHE A 289 -12.64 -10.45 49.82
N ILE A 290 -11.88 -11.37 49.22
CA ILE A 290 -12.32 -12.76 49.06
C ILE A 290 -12.45 -13.47 50.43
N ARG A 291 -11.61 -13.14 51.43
CA ARG A 291 -11.79 -13.61 52.83
C ARG A 291 -13.06 -13.03 53.48
N GLU A 292 -13.33 -11.75 53.23
CA GLU A 292 -14.48 -10.99 53.73
C GLU A 292 -15.81 -11.55 53.18
N PHE A 293 -15.89 -11.76 51.87
CA PHE A 293 -17.08 -12.21 51.14
C PHE A 293 -17.06 -13.71 50.79
N LYS A 294 -16.32 -14.53 51.56
CA LYS A 294 -16.11 -15.97 51.29
C LYS A 294 -17.36 -16.84 51.14
N ASN A 295 -18.52 -16.37 51.60
CA ASN A 295 -19.81 -17.07 51.50
C ASN A 295 -20.67 -16.61 50.30
N TYR A 296 -20.27 -15.52 49.62
CA TYR A 296 -20.96 -14.94 48.46
C TYR A 296 -20.21 -15.20 47.15
N VAL A 297 -18.87 -15.26 47.20
CA VAL A 297 -18.03 -15.46 46.02
C VAL A 297 -18.17 -16.87 45.43
N GLU A 298 -18.21 -16.95 44.09
CA GLU A 298 -18.25 -18.20 43.36
C GLU A 298 -16.87 -18.84 43.30
N TRP A 299 -16.58 -19.76 44.24
CA TRP A 299 -15.25 -20.31 44.47
C TRP A 299 -14.58 -20.94 43.25
N LYS A 300 -15.36 -21.53 42.35
CA LYS A 300 -14.89 -22.02 41.04
C LYS A 300 -14.35 -20.88 40.17
N ASN A 301 -15.07 -19.77 40.09
CA ASN A 301 -14.66 -18.58 39.34
C ASN A 301 -13.47 -17.88 40.02
N ILE A 302 -13.46 -17.79 41.35
CA ILE A 302 -12.31 -17.28 42.12
C ILE A 302 -11.05 -18.08 41.79
N THR A 303 -11.14 -19.42 41.87
CA THR A 303 -10.03 -20.33 41.59
C THR A 303 -9.51 -20.19 40.16
N GLN A 304 -10.42 -20.19 39.18
CA GLN A 304 -10.07 -20.10 37.76
C GLN A 304 -9.49 -18.73 37.40
N TYR A 305 -10.16 -17.63 37.76
CA TYR A 305 -9.91 -16.30 37.17
C TYR A 305 -9.06 -15.33 38.02
N GLN A 306 -9.02 -15.48 39.35
CA GLN A 306 -8.28 -14.58 40.25
C GLN A 306 -6.81 -15.05 40.46
N LYS A 307 -5.96 -14.16 41.00
CA LYS A 307 -4.57 -14.49 41.36
C LYS A 307 -4.47 -14.78 42.86
N LEU A 308 -4.42 -16.07 43.21
CA LEU A 308 -4.32 -16.54 44.59
C LEU A 308 -2.85 -16.86 44.94
N SER A 309 -2.39 -16.49 46.14
CA SER A 309 -1.09 -16.92 46.66
C SER A 309 -1.12 -18.35 47.19
N GLU A 310 0.04 -19.01 47.29
CA GLU A 310 0.11 -20.33 47.94
C GLU A 310 -0.32 -20.31 49.41
N ARG A 311 -0.20 -19.17 50.10
CA ARG A 311 -0.67 -19.02 51.48
C ARG A 311 -2.20 -19.06 51.52
N PHE A 312 -2.86 -18.39 50.57
CA PHE A 312 -4.31 -18.44 50.42
C PHE A 312 -4.81 -19.83 50.00
N ILE A 313 -4.08 -20.52 49.11
CA ILE A 313 -4.40 -21.90 48.70
C ILE A 313 -4.33 -22.86 49.90
N ARG A 314 -3.32 -22.72 50.78
CA ARG A 314 -3.25 -23.47 52.06
C ARG A 314 -4.41 -23.13 53.01
N GLU A 315 -4.81 -21.86 53.07
CA GLU A 315 -5.88 -21.34 53.95
C GLU A 315 -7.29 -21.79 53.52
N PHE A 316 -7.54 -21.91 52.21
CA PHE A 316 -8.85 -22.24 51.63
C PHE A 316 -8.86 -23.56 50.83
N LYS A 317 -7.96 -24.50 51.16
CA LYS A 317 -7.78 -25.78 50.45
C LYS A 317 -9.06 -26.59 50.21
N ASP A 318 -10.05 -26.46 51.10
CA ASP A 318 -11.32 -27.21 51.08
C ASP A 318 -12.45 -26.49 50.30
N TYR A 319 -12.21 -25.25 49.87
CA TYR A 319 -13.14 -24.44 49.05
C TYR A 319 -12.67 -24.31 47.59
N ILE A 320 -11.39 -24.58 47.34
CA ILE A 320 -10.71 -24.32 46.06
C ILE A 320 -10.84 -25.53 45.12
N ASP A 321 -11.11 -25.26 43.84
CA ASP A 321 -11.23 -26.29 42.80
C ASP A 321 -9.83 -26.70 42.30
N TRP A 322 -9.33 -27.82 42.82
CA TRP A 322 -7.97 -28.30 42.57
C TRP A 322 -7.68 -28.63 41.09
N THR A 323 -8.69 -28.97 40.29
CA THR A 323 -8.52 -29.14 38.84
C THR A 323 -8.20 -27.82 38.16
N TYR A 324 -8.85 -26.70 38.50
CA TYR A 324 -8.46 -25.39 37.94
C TYR A 324 -7.11 -24.90 38.48
N ILE A 325 -6.74 -25.24 39.72
CA ILE A 325 -5.40 -24.95 40.27
C ILE A 325 -4.32 -25.69 39.47
N SER A 326 -4.39 -27.02 39.35
CA SER A 326 -3.42 -27.84 38.61
C SER A 326 -3.29 -27.45 37.13
N ARG A 327 -4.36 -26.93 36.50
CA ARG A 327 -4.34 -26.51 35.08
C ARG A 327 -3.83 -25.10 34.85
N ASN A 328 -4.16 -24.13 35.72
CA ASN A 328 -4.05 -22.70 35.39
C ASN A 328 -3.11 -21.89 36.29
N LYS A 329 -2.59 -22.44 37.39
CA LYS A 329 -1.60 -21.75 38.24
C LYS A 329 -0.26 -22.47 38.10
N LYS A 330 0.83 -21.73 37.94
CA LYS A 330 2.19 -22.27 38.01
C LYS A 330 2.48 -22.66 39.46
N LEU A 331 2.36 -23.95 39.77
CA LEU A 331 2.57 -24.46 41.12
C LEU A 331 4.06 -24.63 41.39
N SER A 332 4.50 -24.32 42.61
CA SER A 332 5.81 -24.82 43.05
C SER A 332 5.72 -26.34 43.28
N GLU A 333 6.82 -27.05 43.02
CA GLU A 333 6.89 -28.48 43.33
C GLU A 333 6.65 -28.75 44.82
N ARG A 334 6.94 -27.77 45.70
CA ARG A 334 6.58 -27.82 47.11
C ARG A 334 5.07 -27.96 47.31
N ILE A 335 4.23 -27.17 46.63
CA ILE A 335 2.77 -27.32 46.71
C ILE A 335 2.32 -28.65 46.11
N ILE A 336 2.90 -29.09 44.99
CA ILE A 336 2.56 -30.39 44.36
C ILE A 336 2.84 -31.55 45.34
N LYS A 337 3.98 -31.51 46.05
CA LYS A 337 4.34 -32.50 47.08
C LYS A 337 3.49 -32.39 48.36
N GLU A 338 3.21 -31.16 48.81
CA GLU A 338 2.42 -30.87 50.03
C GLU A 338 0.93 -31.23 49.86
N PHE A 339 0.39 -31.15 48.64
CA PHE A 339 -1.01 -31.44 48.29
C PHE A 339 -1.15 -32.58 47.28
N GLN A 340 -0.24 -33.56 47.31
CA GLN A 340 -0.11 -34.66 46.33
C GLN A 340 -1.34 -35.57 46.16
N ASP A 341 -2.33 -35.47 47.05
CA ASP A 341 -3.58 -36.25 47.02
C ASP A 341 -4.82 -35.37 46.78
N TYR A 342 -4.63 -34.07 46.59
CA TYR A 342 -5.66 -33.10 46.16
C TYR A 342 -5.44 -32.65 44.71
N VAL A 343 -4.19 -32.58 44.24
CA VAL A 343 -3.87 -32.13 42.87
C VAL A 343 -4.35 -33.12 41.80
N ASP A 344 -4.98 -32.59 40.75
CA ASP A 344 -5.34 -33.31 39.52
C ASP A 344 -4.05 -33.68 38.76
N TRP A 345 -3.61 -34.94 38.83
CA TRP A 345 -2.33 -35.40 38.28
C TRP A 345 -2.29 -35.49 36.74
N GLU A 346 -3.45 -35.65 36.09
CA GLU A 346 -3.55 -35.52 34.63
C GLU A 346 -3.22 -34.07 34.23
N ALA A 347 -3.79 -33.11 34.95
CA ALA A 347 -3.50 -31.70 34.76
C ALA A 347 -2.07 -31.29 35.16
N ILE A 348 -1.50 -31.87 36.23
CA ILE A 348 -0.07 -31.66 36.55
C ILE A 348 0.80 -32.14 35.37
N SER A 349 0.49 -33.30 34.79
CA SER A 349 1.25 -33.90 33.68
C SER A 349 1.13 -33.14 32.35
N GLU A 350 -0.04 -32.52 32.07
CA GLU A 350 -0.27 -31.78 30.82
C GLU A 350 0.13 -30.29 30.88
N TYR A 351 -0.07 -29.61 32.02
CA TYR A 351 0.03 -28.14 32.09
C TYR A 351 1.26 -27.59 32.82
N GLN A 352 1.82 -28.31 33.78
CA GLN A 352 2.96 -27.83 34.59
C GLN A 352 4.32 -28.15 33.94
N THR A 353 5.37 -27.49 34.41
CA THR A 353 6.76 -27.85 34.10
C THR A 353 7.32 -28.67 35.25
N LEU A 354 7.65 -29.94 34.99
CA LEU A 354 8.08 -30.92 36.01
C LEU A 354 9.60 -31.12 35.93
N SER A 355 10.30 -31.14 37.06
CA SER A 355 11.71 -31.55 37.10
C SER A 355 11.89 -33.06 36.96
N ILE A 356 13.09 -33.50 36.57
CA ILE A 356 13.47 -34.92 36.56
C ILE A 356 13.37 -35.52 37.98
N GLU A 357 13.63 -34.73 39.03
CA GLU A 357 13.49 -35.18 40.41
C GLU A 357 12.03 -35.45 40.79
N LEU A 358 11.10 -34.56 40.41
CA LEU A 358 9.66 -34.76 40.61
C LEU A 358 9.13 -35.94 39.77
N LEU A 359 9.61 -36.11 38.53
CA LEU A 359 9.26 -37.24 37.68
C LEU A 359 9.75 -38.59 38.25
N ARG A 360 10.95 -38.63 38.85
CA ARG A 360 11.46 -39.81 39.58
C ARG A 360 10.61 -40.14 40.81
N GLU A 361 10.24 -39.12 41.58
CA GLU A 361 9.51 -39.28 42.86
C GLU A 361 8.04 -39.71 42.64
N PHE A 362 7.40 -39.24 41.56
CA PHE A 362 5.97 -39.47 41.29
C PHE A 362 5.69 -40.25 40.00
N LYS A 363 6.65 -40.97 39.43
CA LYS A 363 6.54 -41.72 38.16
C LYS A 363 5.24 -42.54 37.99
N ASP A 364 4.72 -43.10 39.08
CA ASP A 364 3.53 -43.96 39.11
C ASP A 364 2.20 -43.17 39.20
N LYS A 365 2.25 -41.84 39.45
CA LYS A 365 1.14 -40.88 39.37
C LYS A 365 1.18 -40.02 38.08
N ILE A 366 2.26 -40.07 37.29
CA ILE A 366 2.47 -39.25 36.08
C ILE A 366 1.81 -39.86 34.84
N TYR A 367 1.11 -39.03 34.07
CA TYR A 367 0.51 -39.39 32.78
C TYR A 367 1.52 -39.12 31.66
N TRP A 368 2.46 -40.05 31.47
CA TRP A 368 3.63 -39.89 30.59
C TRP A 368 3.32 -39.45 29.15
N ASN A 369 2.21 -39.89 28.56
CA ASN A 369 1.74 -39.46 27.24
C ASN A 369 1.55 -37.93 27.14
N ASN A 370 1.19 -37.25 28.23
CA ASN A 370 0.96 -35.81 28.26
C ASN A 370 2.26 -35.01 28.45
N VAL A 371 3.31 -35.63 29.01
CA VAL A 371 4.62 -35.02 29.29
C VAL A 371 5.45 -34.83 28.01
N TYR A 372 5.28 -35.74 27.04
CA TYR A 372 6.16 -35.90 25.88
C TYR A 372 6.21 -34.69 24.93
N GLY A 373 5.18 -33.84 24.95
CA GLY A 373 5.12 -32.63 24.11
C GLY A 373 5.83 -31.39 24.69
N ARG A 374 6.36 -31.44 25.92
CA ARG A 374 6.90 -30.25 26.61
C ARG A 374 8.29 -30.41 27.24
N VAL A 375 8.68 -31.63 27.63
CA VAL A 375 10.04 -31.87 28.11
C VAL A 375 11.00 -31.83 26.91
N LYS A 376 12.07 -31.04 27.01
CA LYS A 376 13.15 -31.11 26.01
C LYS A 376 13.87 -32.44 26.17
N LEU A 377 13.62 -33.36 25.24
CA LEU A 377 14.23 -34.67 25.13
C LEU A 377 15.75 -34.54 24.96
N CYS A 378 16.48 -34.44 26.06
CA CYS A 378 17.93 -34.63 26.08
C CYS A 378 18.24 -36.13 26.16
N GLN A 379 19.43 -36.52 25.71
CA GLN A 379 19.89 -37.91 25.74
C GLN A 379 19.70 -38.54 27.14
N GLN A 380 20.09 -37.85 28.21
CA GLN A 380 19.92 -38.30 29.59
C GLN A 380 18.44 -38.60 29.97
N PHE A 381 17.47 -37.85 29.43
CA PHE A 381 16.05 -38.11 29.67
C PHE A 381 15.56 -39.34 28.88
N ILE A 382 16.02 -39.50 27.65
CA ILE A 382 15.70 -40.66 26.81
C ILE A 382 16.26 -41.94 27.43
N GLU A 383 17.52 -41.90 27.90
CA GLU A 383 18.22 -43.03 28.52
C GLU A 383 17.63 -43.43 29.88
N GLU A 384 17.08 -42.49 30.66
CA GLU A 384 16.52 -42.79 31.99
C GLU A 384 15.05 -43.23 31.96
N PHE A 385 14.27 -42.78 30.96
CA PHE A 385 12.83 -43.04 30.87
C PHE A 385 12.41 -43.84 29.63
N GLU A 386 13.33 -44.60 29.00
CA GLU A 386 13.13 -45.25 27.69
C GLU A 386 11.91 -46.20 27.57
N ASP A 387 11.39 -46.71 28.69
CA ASP A 387 10.22 -47.60 28.75
C ASP A 387 8.90 -46.86 29.04
N TYR A 388 8.97 -45.57 29.36
CA TYR A 388 7.82 -44.66 29.53
C TYR A 388 7.62 -43.73 28.32
N ILE A 389 8.47 -43.86 27.30
CA ILE A 389 8.45 -43.06 26.08
C ILE A 389 7.56 -43.72 25.01
N ASP A 390 6.64 -42.95 24.44
CA ASP A 390 5.94 -43.30 23.21
C ASP A 390 6.89 -43.10 22.02
N TRP A 391 7.54 -44.19 21.59
CA TRP A 391 8.51 -44.15 20.49
C TRP A 391 7.88 -43.88 19.11
N SER A 392 6.57 -44.15 18.96
CA SER A 392 5.81 -43.79 17.75
C SER A 392 5.58 -42.29 17.65
N ASN A 393 5.53 -41.55 18.77
CA ASN A 393 5.55 -40.09 18.78
C ASN A 393 6.98 -39.52 18.86
N ALA A 394 7.94 -40.21 19.48
CA ALA A 394 9.37 -39.87 19.46
C ALA A 394 9.90 -39.72 18.03
N SER A 395 9.51 -40.64 17.15
CA SER A 395 9.96 -40.71 15.75
C SER A 395 9.43 -39.57 14.86
N LEU A 396 8.56 -38.68 15.40
CA LEU A 396 8.15 -37.42 14.77
C LEU A 396 9.06 -36.24 15.17
N CYS A 397 9.91 -36.40 16.19
CA CYS A 397 10.72 -35.31 16.74
C CYS A 397 11.96 -35.04 15.86
N LYS A 398 11.98 -33.89 15.19
CA LYS A 398 13.07 -33.37 14.34
C LYS A 398 14.46 -33.21 15.01
N ASN A 399 14.59 -33.60 16.29
CA ASN A 399 15.80 -33.44 17.10
C ASN A 399 16.44 -34.80 17.48
N LEU A 400 15.94 -35.93 16.99
CA LEU A 400 16.63 -37.22 17.10
C LEU A 400 17.87 -37.20 16.19
N SER A 401 19.06 -37.42 16.75
CA SER A 401 20.29 -37.58 15.99
C SER A 401 20.41 -39.01 15.42
N GLU A 402 21.17 -39.16 14.33
CA GLU A 402 21.49 -40.48 13.77
C GLU A 402 22.12 -41.42 14.83
N ASP A 403 22.91 -40.89 15.78
CA ASP A 403 23.45 -41.65 16.93
C ASP A 403 22.36 -42.27 17.82
N LEU A 404 21.31 -41.50 18.14
CA LEU A 404 20.17 -42.00 18.93
C LEU A 404 19.34 -43.00 18.12
N LEU A 405 19.21 -42.82 16.80
CA LEU A 405 18.56 -43.80 15.93
C LEU A 405 19.35 -45.13 15.87
N ARG A 406 20.69 -45.07 15.84
CA ARG A 406 21.57 -46.26 15.92
C ARG A 406 21.40 -46.99 17.25
N GLN A 407 21.34 -46.25 18.37
CA GLN A 407 21.16 -46.78 19.72
C GLN A 407 19.78 -47.42 19.92
N PHE A 408 18.71 -46.76 19.46
CA PHE A 408 17.31 -47.15 19.69
C PHE A 408 16.61 -47.73 18.46
N GLN A 409 17.36 -48.26 17.49
CA GLN A 409 16.90 -48.82 16.21
C GLN A 409 15.73 -49.83 16.31
N ASN A 410 15.62 -50.54 17.44
CA ASN A 410 14.58 -51.54 17.70
C ASN A 410 13.30 -50.97 18.36
N LYS A 411 13.31 -49.69 18.78
CA LYS A 411 12.17 -48.99 19.39
C LYS A 411 11.56 -47.93 18.45
N VAL A 412 12.32 -47.35 17.53
CA VAL A 412 11.87 -46.28 16.61
C VAL A 412 10.94 -46.75 15.49
N ASP A 413 10.08 -45.83 15.03
CA ASP A 413 9.09 -46.02 13.96
C ASP A 413 9.70 -45.58 12.60
N TRP A 414 10.36 -46.52 11.93
CA TRP A 414 11.15 -46.28 10.71
C TRP A 414 10.36 -45.64 9.54
N LEU A 415 9.04 -45.79 9.51
CA LEU A 415 8.18 -45.14 8.52
C LEU A 415 8.21 -43.61 8.72
N LYS A 416 8.02 -43.15 9.96
CA LYS A 416 8.03 -41.73 10.33
C LYS A 416 9.43 -41.12 10.25
N ILE A 417 10.45 -41.89 10.60
CA ILE A 417 11.87 -41.51 10.40
C ILE A 417 12.14 -41.20 8.92
N SER A 418 11.68 -42.06 8.01
CA SER A 418 11.86 -41.90 6.56
C SER A 418 11.14 -40.67 5.99
N GLU A 419 9.94 -40.36 6.50
CA GLU A 419 9.09 -39.25 6.04
C GLU A 419 9.57 -37.87 6.53
N HIS A 420 10.02 -37.77 7.79
CA HIS A 420 10.16 -36.49 8.47
C HIS A 420 11.59 -36.01 8.71
N LEU A 421 12.55 -36.92 8.93
CA LEU A 421 13.94 -36.55 9.19
C LEU A 421 14.73 -36.33 7.88
N GLU A 422 15.85 -35.62 8.00
CA GLU A 422 16.80 -35.39 6.92
C GLU A 422 18.03 -36.24 7.23
N LEU A 423 18.10 -37.41 6.59
CA LEU A 423 19.11 -38.45 6.81
C LEU A 423 20.24 -38.33 5.78
N SER A 424 21.46 -38.69 6.18
CA SER A 424 22.61 -38.72 5.27
C SER A 424 22.56 -39.90 4.29
N GLU A 425 23.20 -39.77 3.10
CA GLU A 425 23.35 -40.91 2.16
C GLU A 425 24.07 -42.10 2.81
N GLU A 426 24.99 -41.85 3.75
CA GLU A 426 25.73 -42.88 4.49
C GLU A 426 24.81 -43.65 5.46
N PHE A 427 23.97 -42.94 6.23
CA PHE A 427 22.97 -43.55 7.09
C PHE A 427 21.89 -44.32 6.30
N VAL A 428 21.45 -43.79 5.15
CA VAL A 428 20.49 -44.50 4.27
C VAL A 428 21.13 -45.74 3.63
N ARG A 429 22.42 -45.71 3.25
CA ARG A 429 23.16 -46.91 2.81
C ARG A 429 23.19 -47.98 3.91
N GLU A 430 23.45 -47.59 5.15
CA GLU A 430 23.55 -48.52 6.28
C GLU A 430 22.18 -49.14 6.67
N PHE A 431 21.14 -48.32 6.76
CA PHE A 431 19.80 -48.74 7.20
C PHE A 431 18.81 -49.01 6.04
N ASN A 432 19.30 -49.24 4.81
CA ASN A 432 18.47 -49.40 3.60
C ASN A 432 17.28 -50.35 3.75
N SER A 433 17.44 -51.45 4.48
CA SER A 433 16.39 -52.47 4.71
C SER A 433 15.26 -52.03 5.66
N CYS A 434 15.47 -50.94 6.41
CA CYS A 434 14.49 -50.33 7.31
C CYS A 434 13.88 -49.03 6.72
N ILE A 435 14.59 -48.36 5.81
CA ILE A 435 14.14 -47.12 5.17
C ILE A 435 12.98 -47.39 4.21
N ASN A 436 11.92 -46.58 4.30
CA ASN A 436 10.84 -46.60 3.32
C ASN A 436 11.21 -45.73 2.12
N TRP A 437 11.78 -46.33 1.08
CA TRP A 437 12.19 -45.65 -0.16
C TRP A 437 11.10 -44.84 -0.88
N TYR A 438 9.82 -45.16 -0.67
CA TYR A 438 8.71 -44.39 -1.25
C TYR A 438 8.42 -43.11 -0.45
N GLN A 439 8.60 -43.14 0.87
CA GLN A 439 8.41 -41.98 1.77
C GLN A 439 9.70 -41.21 2.04
N LEU A 440 10.87 -41.74 1.67
CA LEU A 440 12.16 -41.08 1.84
C LEU A 440 12.10 -39.68 1.26
N LYS A 441 12.36 -38.68 2.11
CA LYS A 441 12.15 -37.26 1.83
C LYS A 441 13.11 -36.73 0.76
N LEU A 442 12.74 -36.86 -0.52
CA LEU A 442 13.48 -36.41 -1.72
C LEU A 442 13.67 -34.88 -1.87
N LYS A 443 13.72 -34.13 -0.76
CA LYS A 443 14.39 -32.81 -0.67
C LYS A 443 15.88 -32.93 -0.40
N ILE A 444 16.38 -34.13 -0.06
CA ILE A 444 17.81 -34.45 -0.07
C ILE A 444 18.32 -34.33 -1.52
N GLN A 445 19.43 -33.64 -1.74
CA GLN A 445 20.17 -33.72 -3.00
C GLN A 445 20.85 -35.09 -3.10
N LEU A 446 20.12 -36.10 -3.58
CA LEU A 446 20.72 -37.40 -3.91
C LEU A 446 21.70 -37.22 -5.07
N SER A 447 22.92 -37.72 -4.91
CA SER A 447 23.92 -37.72 -5.98
C SER A 447 23.50 -38.64 -7.14
N GLU A 448 23.92 -38.32 -8.38
CA GLU A 448 23.72 -39.24 -9.51
C GLU A 448 24.39 -40.60 -9.24
N ASP A 449 25.48 -40.65 -8.47
CA ASP A 449 26.17 -41.88 -8.06
C ASP A 449 25.33 -42.73 -7.08
N PHE A 450 24.71 -42.12 -6.06
CA PHE A 450 23.74 -42.81 -5.21
C PHE A 450 22.52 -43.29 -6.02
N MET A 451 22.06 -42.50 -7.00
CA MET A 451 20.95 -42.91 -7.86
C MET A 451 21.33 -44.05 -8.84
N ARG A 452 22.60 -44.15 -9.25
CA ARG A 452 23.14 -45.30 -10.02
C ARG A 452 23.17 -46.58 -9.18
N GLU A 453 23.49 -46.46 -7.89
CA GLU A 453 23.54 -47.54 -6.91
C GLU A 453 22.13 -48.10 -6.61
N PHE A 454 21.19 -47.25 -6.19
CA PHE A 454 19.85 -47.64 -5.72
C PHE A 454 18.74 -47.59 -6.80
N LYS A 455 19.10 -47.55 -8.08
CA LYS A 455 18.19 -47.39 -9.25
C LYS A 455 16.94 -48.28 -9.30
N ASN A 456 16.93 -49.43 -8.62
CA ASN A 456 15.80 -50.37 -8.59
C ASN A 456 14.79 -50.06 -7.48
N GLU A 457 15.18 -49.27 -6.48
CA GLU A 457 14.41 -48.99 -5.26
C GLU A 457 13.85 -47.54 -5.26
N LEU A 458 14.40 -46.68 -6.12
CA LEU A 458 13.95 -45.30 -6.31
C LEU A 458 12.61 -45.18 -7.06
N ASN A 459 11.77 -44.25 -6.59
CA ASN A 459 10.55 -43.83 -7.29
C ASN A 459 10.91 -42.86 -8.45
N TRP A 460 11.00 -43.39 -9.66
CA TRP A 460 11.39 -42.64 -10.85
C TRP A 460 10.42 -41.52 -11.29
N GLU A 461 9.13 -41.57 -10.91
CA GLU A 461 8.21 -40.44 -11.11
C GLU A 461 8.68 -39.23 -10.29
N ASN A 462 8.99 -39.45 -9.01
CA ASN A 462 9.51 -38.40 -8.13
C ASN A 462 10.89 -37.91 -8.57
N ILE A 463 11.81 -38.82 -8.94
CA ILE A 463 13.15 -38.44 -9.42
C ILE A 463 13.06 -37.56 -10.68
N SER A 464 12.27 -37.95 -11.68
CA SER A 464 12.11 -37.21 -12.95
C SER A 464 11.53 -35.78 -12.78
N LYS A 465 10.86 -35.54 -11.65
CA LYS A 465 9.99 -34.38 -11.38
C LYS A 465 10.56 -33.42 -10.34
N TYR A 466 11.33 -33.93 -9.36
CA TYR A 466 11.84 -33.15 -8.23
C TYR A 466 13.36 -33.09 -8.14
N VAL A 467 14.10 -33.97 -8.84
CA VAL A 467 15.57 -33.95 -8.90
C VAL A 467 16.01 -33.35 -10.22
N THR A 468 17.00 -32.45 -10.19
CA THR A 468 17.65 -31.94 -11.39
C THR A 468 18.57 -33.02 -11.96
N LEU A 469 18.28 -33.51 -13.17
CA LEU A 469 19.03 -34.58 -13.81
C LEU A 469 19.86 -34.04 -14.98
N SER A 470 21.11 -34.49 -15.14
CA SER A 470 21.89 -34.14 -16.33
C SER A 470 21.32 -34.81 -17.59
N GLU A 471 21.43 -34.17 -18.76
CA GLU A 471 21.08 -34.84 -20.04
C GLU A 471 21.77 -36.19 -20.18
N GLN A 472 23.00 -36.33 -19.69
CA GLN A 472 23.79 -37.56 -19.75
C GLN A 472 23.16 -38.68 -18.91
N PHE A 473 22.67 -38.37 -17.71
CA PHE A 473 21.92 -39.29 -16.87
C PHE A 473 20.56 -39.66 -17.48
N ILE A 474 19.84 -38.67 -18.03
CA ILE A 474 18.55 -38.92 -18.70
C ILE A 474 18.74 -39.83 -19.93
N ARG A 475 19.82 -39.66 -20.71
CA ARG A 475 20.19 -40.55 -21.83
C ARG A 475 20.45 -41.99 -21.38
N GLU A 476 21.08 -42.17 -20.23
CA GLU A 476 21.38 -43.49 -19.66
C GLU A 476 20.12 -44.17 -19.10
N PHE A 477 19.30 -43.42 -18.37
CA PHE A 477 18.07 -43.90 -17.70
C PHE A 477 16.77 -43.63 -18.49
N HIS A 478 16.87 -43.43 -19.81
CA HIS A 478 15.79 -43.03 -20.73
C HIS A 478 14.54 -43.95 -20.77
N LYS A 479 14.61 -45.12 -20.12
CA LYS A 479 13.52 -46.10 -19.99
C LYS A 479 12.83 -46.11 -18.62
N TYR A 480 13.39 -45.39 -17.66
CA TYR A 480 12.89 -45.27 -16.29
C TYR A 480 12.30 -43.88 -16.03
N VAL A 481 12.82 -42.85 -16.70
CA VAL A 481 12.35 -41.46 -16.57
C VAL A 481 10.95 -41.23 -17.16
N GLU A 482 10.17 -40.40 -16.47
CA GLU A 482 8.82 -40.03 -16.90
C GLU A 482 8.83 -38.84 -17.86
N TRP A 483 8.64 -39.12 -19.14
CA TRP A 483 8.93 -38.18 -20.23
C TRP A 483 8.14 -36.86 -20.21
N CYS A 484 6.91 -36.85 -19.67
CA CYS A 484 6.14 -35.62 -19.47
C CYS A 484 6.75 -34.73 -18.37
N ASN A 485 7.28 -35.32 -17.30
CA ASN A 485 8.04 -34.60 -16.26
C ASN A 485 9.39 -34.14 -16.80
N ILE A 486 10.10 -34.96 -17.60
CA ILE A 486 11.34 -34.56 -18.26
C ILE A 486 11.13 -33.38 -19.21
N SER A 487 10.09 -33.42 -20.06
CA SER A 487 9.76 -32.37 -21.04
C SER A 487 9.40 -31.02 -20.39
N ARG A 488 8.95 -31.05 -19.13
CA ARG A 488 8.39 -29.90 -18.41
C ARG A 488 9.33 -29.33 -17.34
N SER A 489 9.99 -30.19 -16.57
CA SER A 489 10.73 -29.82 -15.35
C SER A 489 12.24 -29.82 -15.53
N GLN A 490 12.77 -30.42 -16.60
CA GLN A 490 14.19 -30.40 -16.91
C GLN A 490 14.47 -29.39 -18.05
N ILE A 491 15.63 -28.74 -18.02
CA ILE A 491 16.07 -27.84 -19.10
C ILE A 491 16.71 -28.70 -20.20
N LEU A 492 16.11 -28.74 -21.38
CA LEU A 492 16.52 -29.64 -22.46
C LEU A 492 17.04 -28.86 -23.66
N SER A 493 18.22 -29.23 -24.18
CA SER A 493 18.71 -28.62 -25.42
C SER A 493 17.87 -29.05 -26.63
N GLU A 494 17.74 -28.19 -27.65
CA GLU A 494 17.14 -28.60 -28.93
C GLU A 494 17.79 -29.86 -29.51
N LYS A 495 19.10 -30.05 -29.27
CA LYS A 495 19.83 -31.25 -29.69
C LYS A 495 19.28 -32.49 -29.00
N PHE A 496 19.08 -32.47 -27.69
CA PHE A 496 18.47 -33.57 -26.94
C PHE A 496 17.04 -33.84 -27.40
N ILE A 497 16.24 -32.80 -27.59
CA ILE A 497 14.85 -32.94 -28.07
C ILE A 497 14.81 -33.63 -29.44
N ARG A 498 15.76 -33.30 -30.34
CA ARG A 498 15.95 -33.97 -31.65
C ARG A 498 16.33 -35.45 -31.56
N GLU A 499 16.89 -35.90 -30.43
CA GLU A 499 17.24 -37.30 -30.18
C GLU A 499 16.06 -38.11 -29.59
N PHE A 500 15.03 -37.44 -29.07
CA PHE A 500 13.89 -38.04 -28.35
C PHE A 500 12.49 -37.58 -28.87
N LEU A 501 12.40 -37.15 -30.13
CA LEU A 501 11.22 -36.56 -30.79
C LEU A 501 9.89 -37.33 -30.64
N GLU A 502 9.94 -38.65 -30.46
CA GLU A 502 8.78 -39.55 -30.41
C GLU A 502 8.31 -39.88 -28.98
N VAL A 503 9.04 -39.46 -27.95
CA VAL A 503 8.67 -39.63 -26.52
C VAL A 503 8.50 -38.29 -25.79
N ILE A 504 8.99 -37.20 -26.37
CA ILE A 504 8.92 -35.86 -25.80
C ILE A 504 7.50 -35.26 -25.93
N ASP A 505 7.02 -34.55 -24.91
CA ASP A 505 5.69 -33.92 -24.90
C ASP A 505 5.74 -32.55 -25.62
N TRP A 506 5.26 -32.52 -26.86
CA TRP A 506 5.32 -31.33 -27.71
C TRP A 506 4.54 -30.12 -27.18
N CYS A 507 3.52 -30.31 -26.34
CA CYS A 507 2.82 -29.20 -25.69
C CYS A 507 3.66 -28.60 -24.57
N CYS A 508 4.35 -29.45 -23.78
CA CYS A 508 5.29 -29.01 -22.76
C CYS A 508 6.52 -28.34 -23.40
N ILE A 509 7.06 -28.90 -24.47
CA ILE A 509 8.22 -28.32 -25.19
C ILE A 509 7.88 -26.97 -25.85
N SER A 510 6.70 -26.82 -26.45
CA SER A 510 6.28 -25.54 -27.07
C SER A 510 6.12 -24.39 -26.08
N ARG A 511 5.89 -24.73 -24.81
CA ARG A 511 5.53 -23.80 -23.73
C ARG A 511 6.69 -23.54 -22.77
N SER A 512 7.35 -24.59 -22.27
CA SER A 512 8.30 -24.56 -21.14
C SER A 512 9.76 -24.80 -21.56
N GLN A 513 10.08 -24.71 -22.85
CA GLN A 513 11.46 -24.69 -23.36
C GLN A 513 11.65 -23.47 -24.28
N ILE A 514 12.88 -22.94 -24.31
CA ILE A 514 13.23 -21.80 -25.15
C ILE A 514 13.54 -22.31 -26.56
N LEU A 515 12.60 -22.13 -27.50
CA LEU A 515 12.75 -22.62 -28.87
C LEU A 515 13.27 -21.53 -29.81
N SER A 516 14.17 -21.92 -30.73
CA SER A 516 14.55 -21.07 -31.86
C SER A 516 13.50 -21.10 -32.96
N GLU A 517 13.34 -20.00 -33.70
CA GLU A 517 12.45 -19.93 -34.85
C GLU A 517 12.75 -21.04 -35.87
N LYS A 518 14.02 -21.43 -36.03
CA LYS A 518 14.43 -22.54 -36.92
C LYS A 518 13.83 -23.87 -36.48
N PHE A 519 13.85 -24.16 -35.18
CA PHE A 519 13.23 -25.36 -34.61
C PHE A 519 11.71 -25.33 -34.76
N ILE A 520 11.09 -24.18 -34.52
CA ILE A 520 9.64 -24.01 -34.68
C ILE A 520 9.23 -24.17 -36.15
N THR A 521 9.98 -23.62 -37.11
CA THR A 521 9.79 -23.84 -38.56
C THR A 521 9.96 -25.33 -38.95
N GLU A 522 10.93 -26.02 -38.37
CA GLU A 522 11.21 -27.44 -38.66
C GLU A 522 10.13 -28.38 -38.11
N PHE A 523 9.61 -28.09 -36.92
CA PHE A 523 8.59 -28.89 -36.23
C PHE A 523 7.21 -28.22 -36.20
N ARG A 524 6.92 -27.34 -37.17
CA ARG A 524 5.69 -26.53 -37.26
C ARG A 524 4.38 -27.33 -37.19
N ASP A 525 4.41 -28.60 -37.61
CA ASP A 525 3.27 -29.51 -37.65
C ASP A 525 3.10 -30.30 -36.33
N ARG A 526 3.97 -30.06 -35.33
CA ARG A 526 3.94 -30.67 -33.97
C ARG A 526 3.84 -29.66 -32.83
N VAL A 527 4.25 -28.40 -33.02
CA VAL A 527 4.21 -27.35 -31.98
C VAL A 527 2.80 -26.82 -31.70
N ASP A 528 2.54 -26.39 -30.47
CA ASP A 528 1.30 -25.69 -30.10
C ASP A 528 1.40 -24.20 -30.42
N TRP A 529 0.85 -23.80 -31.57
CA TRP A 529 0.94 -22.43 -32.09
C TRP A 529 0.42 -21.33 -31.15
N LYS A 530 -0.48 -21.66 -30.23
CA LYS A 530 -0.93 -20.72 -29.20
C LYS A 530 0.15 -20.47 -28.15
N SER A 531 0.76 -21.53 -27.63
CA SER A 531 1.93 -21.42 -26.74
C SER A 531 3.11 -20.73 -27.44
N ILE A 532 3.35 -21.00 -28.72
CA ILE A 532 4.33 -20.27 -29.54
C ILE A 532 4.00 -18.77 -29.59
N SER A 533 2.74 -18.38 -29.81
CA SER A 533 2.32 -16.97 -29.95
C SER A 533 2.39 -16.17 -28.64
N ILE A 534 2.27 -16.84 -27.48
CA ILE A 534 2.27 -16.23 -26.15
C ILE A 534 3.67 -16.23 -25.52
N PHE A 535 4.33 -17.39 -25.47
CA PHE A 535 5.51 -17.60 -24.63
C PHE A 535 6.84 -17.48 -25.39
N GLN A 536 6.84 -17.72 -26.71
CA GLN A 536 8.03 -17.54 -27.53
C GLN A 536 8.07 -16.09 -28.05
N LYS A 537 9.18 -15.39 -27.85
CA LYS A 537 9.48 -14.14 -28.57
C LYS A 537 9.72 -14.47 -30.04
N LEU A 538 8.91 -13.89 -30.92
CA LEU A 538 8.94 -14.08 -32.37
C LEU A 538 9.39 -12.79 -33.07
N THR A 539 10.05 -12.91 -34.22
CA THR A 539 10.33 -11.78 -35.10
C THR A 539 9.14 -11.48 -36.01
N GLU A 540 8.97 -10.22 -36.40
CA GLU A 540 7.94 -9.80 -37.36
C GLU A 540 7.99 -10.60 -38.68
N ARG A 541 9.20 -10.96 -39.14
CA ARG A 541 9.40 -11.80 -40.32
C ARG A 541 8.82 -13.21 -40.11
N PHE A 542 9.02 -13.81 -38.95
CA PHE A 542 8.45 -15.12 -38.62
C PHE A 542 6.93 -15.04 -38.48
N ILE A 543 6.40 -13.98 -37.85
CA ILE A 543 4.95 -13.73 -37.73
C ILE A 543 4.33 -13.50 -39.12
N GLU A 544 5.04 -12.88 -40.06
CA GLU A 544 4.61 -12.76 -41.46
C GLU A 544 4.60 -14.10 -42.22
N GLU A 545 5.59 -14.96 -41.97
CA GLU A 545 5.71 -16.29 -42.57
C GLU A 545 4.60 -17.23 -42.08
N PHE A 546 4.32 -17.24 -40.77
CA PHE A 546 3.31 -18.08 -40.10
C PHE A 546 2.02 -17.31 -39.75
N GLN A 547 1.69 -16.29 -40.55
CA GLN A 547 0.62 -15.33 -40.31
C GLN A 547 -0.81 -15.89 -40.22
N ASN A 548 -1.01 -17.18 -40.46
CA ASN A 548 -2.31 -17.86 -40.39
C ASN A 548 -2.37 -18.90 -39.25
N ASP A 549 -1.23 -19.21 -38.64
CA ASP A 549 -1.08 -20.18 -37.56
C ASP A 549 -0.97 -19.49 -36.20
N VAL A 550 -0.38 -18.27 -36.17
CA VAL A 550 -0.24 -17.44 -34.96
C VAL A 550 -1.58 -16.84 -34.46
N ASP A 551 -1.74 -16.76 -33.14
CA ASP A 551 -2.88 -16.11 -32.48
C ASP A 551 -2.68 -14.58 -32.47
N TRP A 552 -3.37 -13.87 -33.36
CA TRP A 552 -3.17 -12.44 -33.59
C TRP A 552 -3.50 -11.54 -32.39
N LYS A 553 -4.36 -11.98 -31.46
CA LYS A 553 -4.59 -11.24 -30.21
C LYS A 553 -3.38 -11.39 -29.29
N CYS A 554 -2.85 -12.61 -29.17
CA CYS A 554 -1.64 -12.87 -28.41
C CYS A 554 -0.44 -12.13 -29.00
N ILE A 555 -0.30 -12.07 -30.34
CA ILE A 555 0.72 -11.27 -31.02
C ILE A 555 0.57 -9.77 -30.70
N SER A 556 -0.64 -9.22 -30.80
CA SER A 556 -0.90 -7.77 -30.60
C SER A 556 -0.61 -7.29 -29.18
N MET A 557 -0.85 -8.15 -28.17
CA MET A 557 -0.61 -7.85 -26.75
C MET A 557 0.85 -8.11 -26.33
N ASN A 558 1.44 -9.24 -26.73
CA ASN A 558 2.67 -9.76 -26.09
C ASN A 558 3.95 -9.58 -26.93
N GLN A 559 3.84 -9.37 -28.24
CA GLN A 559 5.01 -9.14 -29.11
C GLN A 559 5.20 -7.63 -29.31
N LYS A 560 6.45 -7.17 -29.35
CA LYS A 560 6.76 -5.76 -29.65
C LYS A 560 6.68 -5.55 -31.16
N LEU A 561 5.67 -4.81 -31.62
CA LEU A 561 5.43 -4.58 -33.05
C LEU A 561 5.90 -3.17 -33.48
N SER A 562 6.41 -3.07 -34.70
CA SER A 562 6.69 -1.81 -35.38
C SER A 562 5.43 -1.24 -36.04
N GLU A 563 5.42 0.08 -36.24
CA GLU A 563 4.31 0.73 -36.95
C GLU A 563 4.19 0.26 -38.40
N ASP A 564 5.30 -0.06 -39.09
CA ASP A 564 5.26 -0.57 -40.46
C ASP A 564 4.65 -1.97 -40.54
N PHE A 565 4.91 -2.82 -39.54
CA PHE A 565 4.23 -4.10 -39.40
C PHE A 565 2.74 -3.94 -39.06
N MET A 566 2.40 -3.00 -38.16
CA MET A 566 1.00 -2.68 -37.85
C MET A 566 0.23 -2.13 -39.06
N ARG A 567 0.84 -1.24 -39.86
CA ARG A 567 0.29 -0.76 -41.15
C ARG A 567 0.04 -1.92 -42.10
N LYS A 568 0.98 -2.86 -42.20
CA LYS A 568 0.88 -4.04 -43.07
C LYS A 568 -0.21 -5.03 -42.64
N PHE A 569 -0.42 -5.19 -41.33
CA PHE A 569 -1.35 -6.16 -40.74
C PHE A 569 -2.55 -5.53 -40.02
N GLN A 570 -2.91 -4.29 -40.38
CA GLN A 570 -4.03 -3.50 -39.83
C GLN A 570 -5.39 -4.21 -39.73
N ASN A 571 -5.61 -5.23 -40.56
CA ASN A 571 -6.86 -6.01 -40.63
C ASN A 571 -6.81 -7.31 -39.82
N LYS A 572 -5.66 -7.64 -39.19
CA LYS A 572 -5.45 -8.83 -38.34
C LYS A 572 -5.13 -8.48 -36.88
N ILE A 573 -4.47 -7.35 -36.62
CA ILE A 573 -4.12 -6.90 -35.25
C ILE A 573 -5.35 -6.48 -34.42
N ASP A 574 -5.29 -6.70 -33.10
CA ASP A 574 -6.32 -6.27 -32.16
C ASP A 574 -6.05 -4.84 -31.70
N TRP A 575 -6.79 -3.89 -32.27
CA TRP A 575 -6.57 -2.46 -32.06
C TRP A 575 -6.75 -1.98 -30.61
N VAL A 576 -7.49 -2.72 -29.76
CA VAL A 576 -7.61 -2.38 -28.33
C VAL A 576 -6.31 -2.71 -27.61
N GLU A 577 -5.76 -3.90 -27.86
CA GLU A 577 -4.47 -4.33 -27.30
C GLU A 577 -3.33 -3.47 -27.83
N ILE A 578 -3.32 -3.16 -29.13
CA ILE A 578 -2.32 -2.25 -29.73
C ILE A 578 -2.35 -0.87 -29.07
N SER A 579 -3.54 -0.29 -28.86
CA SER A 579 -3.68 1.05 -28.24
C SER A 579 -3.30 1.09 -26.75
N PHE A 580 -3.27 -0.06 -26.09
CA PHE A 580 -2.94 -0.20 -24.66
C PHE A 580 -1.50 -0.62 -24.40
N ALA A 581 -0.99 -1.62 -25.13
CA ALA A 581 0.29 -2.29 -24.87
C ALA A 581 1.46 -1.76 -25.70
N GLN A 582 1.22 -1.21 -26.90
CA GLN A 582 2.28 -0.69 -27.76
C GLN A 582 2.50 0.81 -27.50
N MET A 583 3.75 1.28 -27.63
CA MET A 583 4.06 2.72 -27.68
C MET A 583 3.88 3.20 -29.12
N LEU A 584 2.91 4.08 -29.35
CA LEU A 584 2.52 4.57 -30.68
C LEU A 584 2.96 6.02 -30.89
N THR A 585 3.48 6.36 -32.06
CA THR A 585 3.75 7.78 -32.38
C THR A 585 2.45 8.52 -32.64
N GLU A 586 2.43 9.83 -32.36
CA GLU A 586 1.29 10.69 -32.68
C GLU A 586 0.85 10.55 -34.14
N GLY A 587 1.81 10.55 -35.09
CA GLY A 587 1.52 10.45 -36.52
C GLY A 587 0.82 9.15 -36.92
N PHE A 588 1.15 8.02 -36.29
CA PHE A 588 0.41 6.76 -36.48
C PHE A 588 -1.00 6.83 -35.88
N ILE A 589 -1.16 7.46 -34.72
CA ILE A 589 -2.48 7.67 -34.11
C ILE A 589 -3.34 8.63 -34.97
N GLU A 590 -2.75 9.61 -35.67
CA GLU A 590 -3.49 10.46 -36.63
C GLU A 590 -3.99 9.67 -37.84
N GLU A 591 -3.17 8.78 -38.39
CA GLU A 591 -3.51 7.93 -39.54
C GLU A 591 -4.59 6.89 -39.18
N PHE A 592 -4.42 6.21 -38.04
CA PHE A 592 -5.33 5.18 -37.55
C PHE A 592 -6.37 5.70 -36.54
N GLN A 593 -6.70 7.00 -36.58
CA GLN A 593 -7.59 7.70 -35.65
C GLN A 593 -9.02 7.12 -35.50
N ASN A 594 -9.44 6.27 -36.43
CA ASN A 594 -10.74 5.59 -36.43
C ASN A 594 -10.67 4.11 -36.00
N TYR A 595 -9.48 3.58 -35.74
CA TYR A 595 -9.24 2.22 -35.25
C TYR A 595 -8.70 2.21 -33.81
N VAL A 596 -7.86 3.18 -33.45
CA VAL A 596 -7.28 3.30 -32.10
C VAL A 596 -8.34 3.54 -31.01
N HIS A 597 -8.11 2.94 -29.84
CA HIS A 597 -9.00 3.05 -28.68
C HIS A 597 -8.64 4.28 -27.83
N TRP A 598 -9.42 5.37 -27.96
CA TRP A 598 -9.03 6.70 -27.49
C TRP A 598 -8.87 6.86 -25.98
N ASP A 599 -9.59 6.12 -25.14
CA ASP A 599 -9.33 6.09 -23.69
C ASP A 599 -7.97 5.46 -23.39
N SER A 600 -7.61 4.38 -24.11
CA SER A 600 -6.29 3.75 -23.99
C SER A 600 -5.21 4.74 -24.41
N ILE A 601 -5.36 5.39 -25.56
CA ILE A 601 -4.43 6.43 -26.04
C ILE A 601 -4.25 7.55 -25.01
N SER A 602 -5.34 8.05 -24.41
CA SER A 602 -5.33 9.14 -23.44
C SER A 602 -4.59 8.78 -22.14
N ARG A 603 -4.61 7.49 -21.77
CA ARG A 603 -4.04 6.93 -20.53
C ARG A 603 -2.63 6.37 -20.66
N SER A 604 -2.29 5.72 -21.79
CA SER A 604 -1.04 4.97 -21.98
C SER A 604 0.04 5.72 -22.75
N GLN A 605 -0.34 6.61 -23.66
CA GLN A 605 0.61 7.32 -24.54
C GLN A 605 1.01 8.66 -23.94
N ILE A 606 2.19 9.17 -24.32
CA ILE A 606 2.66 10.51 -23.94
C ILE A 606 2.25 11.47 -25.06
N LEU A 607 1.33 12.39 -24.79
CA LEU A 607 0.71 13.24 -25.81
C LEU A 607 1.18 14.70 -25.71
N THR A 608 1.48 15.32 -26.84
CA THR A 608 1.84 16.74 -26.91
C THR A 608 0.61 17.65 -26.79
N GLY A 609 0.83 18.89 -26.33
CA GLY A 609 -0.21 19.92 -26.32
C GLY A 609 -0.84 20.16 -27.69
N ASP A 610 -0.04 20.12 -28.77
CA ASP A 610 -0.55 20.34 -30.13
C ASP A 610 -1.36 19.17 -30.68
N PHE A 611 -1.00 17.93 -30.34
CA PHE A 611 -1.86 16.78 -30.64
C PHE A 611 -3.16 16.82 -29.84
N MET A 612 -3.10 17.11 -28.54
CA MET A 612 -4.30 17.28 -27.72
C MET A 612 -5.21 18.42 -28.21
N LYS A 613 -4.64 19.52 -28.74
CA LYS A 613 -5.40 20.58 -29.43
C LYS A 613 -6.09 20.06 -30.71
N ARG A 614 -5.40 19.24 -31.52
CA ARG A 614 -5.97 18.65 -32.76
C ARG A 614 -7.09 17.64 -32.44
N PHE A 615 -6.91 16.79 -31.43
CA PHE A 615 -7.83 15.69 -31.10
C PHE A 615 -8.69 15.91 -29.84
N LYS A 616 -8.87 17.18 -29.43
CA LYS A 616 -9.65 17.60 -28.24
C LYS A 616 -11.08 17.04 -28.12
N ASN A 617 -11.67 16.58 -29.23
CA ASN A 617 -13.02 15.99 -29.28
C ASN A 617 -13.01 14.44 -29.26
N ARG A 618 -11.83 13.81 -29.23
CA ARG A 618 -11.66 12.34 -29.14
C ARG A 618 -10.92 11.89 -27.89
N ILE A 619 -9.97 12.68 -27.37
CA ILE A 619 -9.25 12.37 -26.14
C ILE A 619 -10.16 12.42 -24.90
N ASN A 620 -9.90 11.54 -23.94
CA ASN A 620 -10.64 11.48 -22.68
C ASN A 620 -10.04 12.48 -21.68
N TRP A 621 -10.74 13.59 -21.44
CA TRP A 621 -10.22 14.68 -20.62
C TRP A 621 -10.00 14.32 -19.14
N GLU A 622 -10.63 13.26 -18.61
CA GLU A 622 -10.35 12.78 -17.25
C GLU A 622 -9.02 12.03 -17.19
N ASP A 623 -8.80 11.08 -18.11
CA ASP A 623 -7.51 10.40 -18.26
C ASP A 623 -6.37 11.40 -18.53
N ILE A 624 -6.59 12.37 -19.43
CA ILE A 624 -5.63 13.44 -19.70
C ILE A 624 -5.31 14.26 -18.44
N SER A 625 -6.32 14.63 -17.65
CA SER A 625 -6.12 15.42 -16.42
C SER A 625 -5.44 14.62 -15.30
N MET A 626 -5.58 13.30 -15.29
CA MET A 626 -5.06 12.39 -14.25
C MET A 626 -3.67 11.81 -14.58
N HIS A 627 -3.36 11.61 -15.86
CA HIS A 627 -2.16 10.87 -16.31
C HIS A 627 -1.15 11.70 -17.09
N GLN A 628 -1.55 12.81 -17.74
CA GLN A 628 -0.62 13.69 -18.47
C GLN A 628 -0.09 14.83 -17.58
N ILE A 629 1.10 15.33 -17.89
CA ILE A 629 1.65 16.55 -17.27
C ILE A 629 1.26 17.74 -18.14
N LEU A 630 0.52 18.71 -17.58
CA LEU A 630 -0.09 19.81 -18.33
C LEU A 630 0.44 21.16 -17.84
N SER A 631 0.83 22.03 -18.78
CA SER A 631 1.30 23.37 -18.44
C SER A 631 0.15 24.32 -18.10
N GLU A 632 0.38 25.29 -17.20
CA GLU A 632 -0.61 26.31 -16.83
C GLU A 632 -1.28 26.98 -18.04
N ALA A 633 -0.51 27.31 -19.08
CA ALA A 633 -1.03 27.93 -20.30
C ALA A 633 -2.01 27.01 -21.06
N PHE A 634 -1.75 25.70 -21.09
CA PHE A 634 -2.65 24.71 -21.68
C PHE A 634 -3.90 24.48 -20.82
N ILE A 635 -3.74 24.44 -19.50
CA ILE A 635 -4.86 24.33 -18.54
C ILE A 635 -5.78 25.56 -18.63
N GLU A 636 -5.23 26.77 -18.83
CA GLU A 636 -6.01 27.98 -19.08
C GLU A 636 -6.81 27.92 -20.39
N GLU A 637 -6.19 27.43 -21.46
CA GLU A 637 -6.84 27.27 -22.78
C GLU A 637 -7.98 26.24 -22.74
N PHE A 638 -7.77 25.13 -22.02
CA PHE A 638 -8.73 24.01 -21.89
C PHE A 638 -9.48 23.97 -20.54
N LYS A 639 -9.59 25.12 -19.86
CA LYS A 639 -10.21 25.28 -18.51
C LYS A 639 -11.65 24.77 -18.36
N HIS A 640 -12.36 24.54 -19.46
CA HIS A 640 -13.73 24.02 -19.48
C HIS A 640 -13.80 22.52 -19.83
N CYS A 641 -12.67 21.87 -20.09
CA CYS A 641 -12.56 20.45 -20.43
C CYS A 641 -11.82 19.65 -19.34
N VAL A 642 -10.78 20.24 -18.73
CA VAL A 642 -9.97 19.58 -17.69
C VAL A 642 -10.75 19.34 -16.39
N ASN A 643 -10.47 18.20 -15.73
CA ASN A 643 -11.02 17.88 -14.41
C ASN A 643 -10.23 18.62 -13.33
N TRP A 644 -10.78 19.71 -12.80
CA TRP A 644 -10.10 20.60 -11.87
C TRP A 644 -9.69 19.96 -10.54
N SER A 645 -10.29 18.85 -10.11
CA SER A 645 -9.83 18.12 -8.92
C SER A 645 -8.52 17.39 -9.21
N PHE A 646 -8.40 16.73 -10.36
CA PHE A 646 -7.13 16.13 -10.78
C PHE A 646 -6.06 17.18 -11.09
N ILE A 647 -6.43 18.31 -11.72
CA ILE A 647 -5.50 19.44 -11.91
C ILE A 647 -4.97 19.97 -10.57
N SER A 648 -5.85 20.18 -9.58
CA SER A 648 -5.45 20.66 -8.24
C SER A 648 -4.53 19.68 -7.50
N TRP A 649 -4.66 18.37 -7.76
CA TRP A 649 -3.93 17.31 -7.06
C TRP A 649 -2.62 16.88 -7.74
N LYS A 650 -2.59 16.82 -9.07
CA LYS A 650 -1.49 16.23 -9.86
C LYS A 650 -0.51 17.22 -10.45
N GLN A 651 -0.97 18.42 -10.78
CA GLN A 651 -0.15 19.42 -11.48
C GLN A 651 0.48 20.36 -10.44
N GLU A 652 1.70 20.81 -10.68
CA GLU A 652 2.35 21.85 -9.86
C GLU A 652 1.80 23.22 -10.29
N LEU A 653 1.08 23.91 -9.40
CA LEU A 653 0.35 25.14 -9.75
C LEU A 653 0.93 26.35 -9.02
N SER A 654 1.29 27.41 -9.75
CA SER A 654 1.76 28.65 -9.14
C SER A 654 0.62 29.40 -8.44
N GLU A 655 0.95 30.10 -7.35
CA GLU A 655 -0.02 31.00 -6.68
C GLU A 655 -0.68 31.99 -7.64
N LYS A 656 0.06 32.46 -8.67
CA LYS A 656 -0.44 33.40 -9.68
C LYS A 656 -1.56 32.76 -10.52
N PHE A 657 -1.43 31.49 -10.85
CA PHE A 657 -2.46 30.72 -11.53
C PHE A 657 -3.64 30.40 -10.61
N ILE A 658 -3.39 29.99 -9.37
CA ILE A 658 -4.44 29.72 -8.38
C ILE A 658 -5.27 30.98 -8.11
N ARG A 659 -4.65 32.16 -7.93
CA ARG A 659 -5.33 33.47 -7.83
C ARG A 659 -6.27 33.75 -9.01
N LYS A 660 -5.86 33.36 -10.21
CA LYS A 660 -6.60 33.57 -11.46
C LYS A 660 -7.76 32.58 -11.66
N PHE A 661 -7.61 31.35 -11.19
CA PHE A 661 -8.59 30.26 -11.33
C PHE A 661 -9.23 29.84 -10.00
N LYS A 662 -9.26 30.75 -9.03
CA LYS A 662 -9.75 30.53 -7.65
C LYS A 662 -11.20 30.06 -7.51
N SER A 663 -12.00 30.15 -8.58
CA SER A 663 -13.39 29.67 -8.63
C SER A 663 -13.53 28.28 -9.30
N TYR A 664 -12.43 27.65 -9.70
CA TYR A 664 -12.38 26.35 -10.37
C TYR A 664 -11.55 25.33 -9.57
N ILE A 665 -10.46 25.78 -8.96
CA ILE A 665 -9.58 24.96 -8.11
C ILE A 665 -10.30 24.45 -6.85
N ASN A 666 -9.93 23.25 -6.41
CA ASN A 666 -10.48 22.65 -5.19
C ASN A 666 -9.63 23.09 -3.98
N TRP A 667 -10.12 24.02 -3.17
CA TRP A 667 -9.36 24.61 -2.07
C TRP A 667 -8.85 23.62 -1.01
N PHE A 668 -9.60 22.55 -0.73
CA PHE A 668 -9.13 21.48 0.18
C PHE A 668 -7.89 20.79 -0.39
N ILE A 669 -7.97 20.35 -1.65
CA ILE A 669 -6.85 19.70 -2.35
C ILE A 669 -5.66 20.67 -2.45
N ILE A 670 -5.88 21.93 -2.84
CA ILE A 670 -4.82 22.94 -2.94
C ILE A 670 -4.13 23.19 -1.58
N SER A 671 -4.88 23.16 -0.47
CA SER A 671 -4.34 23.35 0.89
C SER A 671 -3.52 22.15 1.38
N ASP A 672 -3.88 20.93 0.95
CA ASP A 672 -3.18 19.68 1.31
C ASP A 672 -1.99 19.38 0.38
N SER A 673 -2.11 19.53 -0.95
CA SER A 673 -1.10 19.04 -1.90
C SER A 673 -0.18 20.08 -2.55
N GLN A 674 -0.51 21.38 -2.53
CA GLN A 674 0.35 22.44 -3.10
C GLN A 674 1.20 23.11 -2.01
N THR A 675 2.36 23.68 -2.36
CA THR A 675 3.14 24.51 -1.43
C THR A 675 2.70 25.97 -1.53
N LEU A 676 2.21 26.54 -0.43
CA LEU A 676 1.59 27.89 -0.39
C LEU A 676 2.35 28.82 0.55
N SER A 677 2.52 30.09 0.17
CA SER A 677 3.16 31.09 1.05
C SER A 677 2.21 31.68 2.08
N GLU A 678 2.76 32.10 3.23
CA GLU A 678 2.02 32.82 4.28
C GLU A 678 1.26 34.07 3.76
N ASN A 679 1.77 34.72 2.70
CA ASN A 679 1.12 35.88 2.09
C ASN A 679 -0.12 35.47 1.28
N PHE A 680 -0.08 34.32 0.60
CA PHE A 680 -1.25 33.73 -0.07
C PHE A 680 -2.29 33.24 0.93
N ILE A 681 -1.85 32.50 1.95
CA ILE A 681 -2.73 31.99 3.02
C ILE A 681 -3.37 33.16 3.79
N THR A 682 -2.65 34.27 3.97
CA THR A 682 -3.20 35.54 4.50
C THR A 682 -4.36 36.09 3.65
N GLU A 683 -4.23 36.04 2.32
CA GLU A 683 -5.19 36.61 1.37
C GLU A 683 -6.44 35.73 1.23
N PHE A 684 -6.25 34.41 1.13
CA PHE A 684 -7.31 33.41 0.96
C PHE A 684 -7.73 32.76 2.28
N LYS A 685 -7.53 33.46 3.41
CA LYS A 685 -7.75 32.96 4.79
C LYS A 685 -9.16 32.43 5.11
N ASN A 686 -10.15 32.71 4.26
CA ASN A 686 -11.54 32.25 4.41
C ASN A 686 -11.88 31.08 3.47
N GLU A 687 -10.96 30.68 2.59
CA GLU A 687 -11.17 29.71 1.52
C GLU A 687 -10.29 28.46 1.72
N VAL A 688 -9.08 28.64 2.25
CA VAL A 688 -8.12 27.55 2.56
C VAL A 688 -8.60 26.65 3.70
N ASP A 689 -8.29 25.35 3.61
CA ASP A 689 -8.54 24.40 4.70
C ASP A 689 -7.45 24.54 5.77
N TRP A 690 -7.80 25.13 6.91
CA TRP A 690 -6.83 25.42 7.96
C TRP A 690 -6.22 24.20 8.64
N ARG A 691 -6.84 23.02 8.54
CA ARG A 691 -6.25 21.77 9.04
C ARG A 691 -5.15 21.29 8.10
N ALA A 692 -5.42 21.25 6.80
CA ALA A 692 -4.42 20.95 5.78
C ALA A 692 -3.25 21.95 5.82
N ILE A 693 -3.55 23.26 5.97
CA ILE A 693 -2.54 24.31 6.14
C ILE A 693 -1.68 24.05 7.39
N SER A 694 -2.28 23.79 8.55
CA SER A 694 -1.56 23.58 9.82
C SER A 694 -0.71 22.31 9.85
N LYS A 695 -1.08 21.30 9.04
CA LYS A 695 -0.44 19.99 8.94
C LYS A 695 0.69 19.92 7.91
N ASN A 696 0.47 20.45 6.71
CA ASN A 696 1.33 20.19 5.55
C ASN A 696 2.24 21.38 5.17
N GLN A 697 1.82 22.62 5.44
CA GLN A 697 2.60 23.81 5.09
C GLN A 697 3.67 24.11 6.16
N LYS A 698 4.71 24.86 5.81
CA LYS A 698 5.73 25.32 6.78
C LYS A 698 5.38 26.72 7.25
N LEU A 699 4.88 26.84 8.48
CA LEU A 699 4.38 28.09 9.05
C LEU A 699 5.39 28.67 10.05
N SER A 700 5.64 29.97 9.98
CA SER A 700 6.41 30.69 10.99
C SER A 700 5.56 30.99 12.22
N GLU A 701 6.17 31.01 13.40
CA GLU A 701 5.48 31.41 14.63
C GLU A 701 4.84 32.79 14.55
N LYS A 702 5.40 33.71 13.77
CA LYS A 702 4.88 35.08 13.60
C LYS A 702 3.57 35.08 12.81
N PHE A 703 3.42 34.14 11.88
CA PHE A 703 2.16 33.86 11.21
C PHE A 703 1.17 33.15 12.13
N ILE A 704 1.62 32.13 12.88
CA ILE A 704 0.76 31.40 13.82
C ILE A 704 0.22 32.35 14.91
N ARG A 705 1.04 33.23 15.50
CA ARG A 705 0.62 34.33 16.41
C ARG A 705 -0.52 35.18 15.84
N ARG A 706 -0.50 35.44 14.53
CA ARG A 706 -1.48 36.27 13.81
C ARG A 706 -2.78 35.51 13.48
N PHE A 707 -2.71 34.20 13.30
CA PHE A 707 -3.83 33.33 12.90
C PHE A 707 -4.21 32.28 13.96
N ARG A 708 -3.86 32.51 15.23
CA ARG A 708 -4.10 31.65 16.41
C ARG A 708 -5.54 31.12 16.60
N GLU A 709 -6.52 31.79 16.00
CA GLU A 709 -7.96 31.47 16.06
C GLU A 709 -8.45 30.65 14.85
N TYR A 710 -7.57 30.40 13.87
CA TYR A 710 -7.87 29.67 12.63
C TYR A 710 -7.06 28.36 12.53
N VAL A 711 -5.82 28.36 13.01
CA VAL A 711 -4.93 27.18 12.98
C VAL A 711 -5.44 26.02 13.85
N ASP A 712 -5.19 24.79 13.41
CA ASP A 712 -5.51 23.58 14.18
C ASP A 712 -4.36 23.26 15.14
N TRP A 713 -4.57 23.47 16.44
CA TRP A 713 -3.51 23.41 17.44
C TRP A 713 -2.96 22.00 17.70
N GLU A 714 -3.70 20.92 17.39
CA GLU A 714 -3.13 19.55 17.39
C GLU A 714 -2.02 19.48 16.34
N TYR A 715 -2.33 19.89 15.11
CA TYR A 715 -1.41 19.81 13.98
C TYR A 715 -0.27 20.83 14.06
N ILE A 716 -0.51 22.03 14.61
CA ILE A 716 0.58 22.99 14.93
C ILE A 716 1.56 22.37 15.93
N SER A 717 1.06 21.76 17.01
CA SER A 717 1.90 21.17 18.06
C SER A 717 2.68 19.94 17.60
N LYS A 718 2.22 19.28 16.53
CA LYS A 718 2.72 17.99 16.02
C LYS A 718 3.64 18.09 14.81
N TYR A 719 3.34 19.00 13.87
CA TYR A 719 3.99 19.06 12.55
C TYR A 719 4.81 20.33 12.33
N GLN A 720 4.50 21.44 13.00
CA GLN A 720 5.32 22.65 12.92
C GLN A 720 6.52 22.54 13.87
N LYS A 721 7.60 23.27 13.58
CA LYS A 721 8.76 23.39 14.47
C LYS A 721 8.61 24.65 15.32
N LEU A 722 8.34 24.49 16.61
CA LEU A 722 8.06 25.58 17.53
C LEU A 722 9.26 25.85 18.47
N SER A 723 9.44 27.09 18.91
CA SER A 723 10.35 27.40 20.02
C SER A 723 9.66 27.28 21.39
N GLU A 724 10.46 27.00 22.41
CA GLU A 724 10.00 26.88 23.80
C GLU A 724 9.29 28.15 24.29
N GLU A 725 9.79 29.34 23.94
CA GLU A 725 9.16 30.62 24.31
C GLU A 725 7.80 30.84 23.61
N PHE A 726 7.62 30.35 22.37
CA PHE A 726 6.31 30.34 21.73
C PHE A 726 5.35 29.35 22.40
N ILE A 727 5.83 28.18 22.82
CA ILE A 727 4.99 27.20 23.53
C ILE A 727 4.55 27.75 24.90
N LYS A 728 5.42 28.51 25.60
CA LYS A 728 5.05 29.27 26.81
C LYS A 728 3.96 30.31 26.54
N GLU A 729 4.10 31.09 25.46
CA GLU A 729 3.14 32.13 25.04
C GLU A 729 1.74 31.56 24.79
N PHE A 730 1.64 30.35 24.22
CA PHE A 730 0.37 29.70 23.86
C PHE A 730 0.00 28.48 24.73
N LYS A 731 0.48 28.44 25.98
CA LYS A 731 0.33 27.27 26.87
C LYS A 731 -1.10 26.79 27.14
N GLU A 732 -2.10 27.65 26.99
CA GLU A 732 -3.53 27.31 27.15
C GLU A 732 -4.16 26.72 25.86
N CYS A 733 -3.50 26.88 24.71
CA CYS A 733 -3.98 26.40 23.40
C CYS A 733 -3.14 25.23 22.84
N ALA A 734 -1.88 25.10 23.28
CA ALA A 734 -0.97 24.07 22.81
C ALA A 734 -1.42 22.67 23.26
N ASP A 735 -1.31 21.70 22.35
CA ASP A 735 -1.59 20.30 22.66
C ASP A 735 -0.38 19.68 23.38
N TRP A 736 -0.48 19.57 24.71
CA TRP A 736 0.62 19.12 25.54
C TRP A 736 1.03 17.65 25.33
N GLU A 737 0.17 16.80 24.77
CA GLU A 737 0.56 15.45 24.36
C GLU A 737 1.46 15.51 23.11
N ASN A 738 1.00 16.19 22.06
CA ASN A 738 1.76 16.34 20.82
C ASN A 738 3.04 17.18 21.02
N ILE A 739 3.04 18.23 21.86
CA ILE A 739 4.24 18.97 22.26
C ILE A 739 5.24 18.04 22.95
N SER A 740 4.82 17.29 23.98
CA SER A 740 5.71 16.41 24.75
C SER A 740 6.28 15.27 23.90
N ARG A 741 5.62 14.93 22.80
CA ARG A 741 5.97 13.81 21.93
C ARG A 741 6.81 14.18 20.71
N TYR A 742 6.51 15.30 20.06
CA TYR A 742 7.06 15.63 18.72
C TYR A 742 7.94 16.88 18.68
N GLN A 743 7.80 17.82 19.62
CA GLN A 743 8.75 18.93 19.75
C GLN A 743 10.00 18.46 20.50
N LYS A 744 11.16 19.06 20.23
CA LYS A 744 12.39 18.79 21.01
C LYS A 744 12.46 19.79 22.17
N LEU A 745 12.40 19.30 23.40
CA LEU A 745 12.33 20.13 24.61
C LEU A 745 13.64 20.12 25.41
N SER A 746 14.03 21.28 25.95
CA SER A 746 15.14 21.45 26.89
C SER A 746 14.77 20.98 28.30
N ILE A 747 15.79 20.67 29.12
CA ILE A 747 15.54 20.25 30.50
C ILE A 747 15.11 21.43 31.39
N GLU A 748 15.53 22.64 31.06
CA GLU A 748 15.07 23.90 31.66
C GLU A 748 13.57 24.11 31.43
N PHE A 749 13.08 23.88 30.21
CA PHE A 749 11.66 23.97 29.88
C PHE A 749 10.83 22.87 30.56
N ILE A 750 11.33 21.63 30.57
CA ILE A 750 10.72 20.50 31.28
C ILE A 750 10.63 20.78 32.79
N ARG A 751 11.65 21.43 33.38
CA ARG A 751 11.66 21.87 34.79
C ARG A 751 10.62 22.96 35.08
N GLU A 752 10.41 23.89 34.15
CA GLU A 752 9.48 25.01 34.27
C GLU A 752 8.01 24.58 34.11
N LEU A 753 7.71 23.76 33.10
CA LEU A 753 6.34 23.35 32.73
C LEU A 753 6.01 21.88 33.03
N LYS A 754 6.72 21.30 34.01
CA LYS A 754 6.54 19.93 34.53
C LYS A 754 5.10 19.51 34.84
N ASP A 755 4.21 20.47 35.12
CA ASP A 755 2.82 20.20 35.52
C ASP A 755 1.84 20.24 34.32
N TYR A 756 2.32 20.57 33.11
CA TYR A 756 1.57 20.56 31.84
C TYR A 756 2.02 19.45 30.90
N ILE A 757 3.32 19.14 30.86
CA ILE A 757 3.90 18.12 29.96
C ILE A 757 3.43 16.70 30.31
N SER A 758 3.23 15.88 29.28
CA SER A 758 2.90 14.46 29.43
C SER A 758 4.18 13.66 29.68
N TRP A 759 4.47 13.41 30.97
CA TRP A 759 5.62 12.61 31.42
C TRP A 759 5.71 11.22 30.77
N ASP A 760 4.57 10.69 30.32
CA ASP A 760 4.48 9.47 29.53
C ASP A 760 5.27 9.56 28.21
N TYR A 761 5.10 10.64 27.44
CA TYR A 761 5.84 10.86 26.20
C TYR A 761 7.25 11.40 26.45
N ILE A 762 7.46 12.20 27.50
CA ILE A 762 8.83 12.60 27.94
C ILE A 762 9.68 11.36 28.28
N SER A 763 9.07 10.30 28.82
CA SER A 763 9.77 9.05 29.16
C SER A 763 9.94 8.10 27.97
N MET A 764 9.14 8.24 26.90
CA MET A 764 9.10 7.33 25.73
C MET A 764 9.79 7.90 24.48
N ASP A 765 9.40 9.09 24.04
CA ASP A 765 9.75 9.62 22.72
C ASP A 765 10.84 10.72 22.79
N GLN A 766 10.97 11.45 23.91
CA GLN A 766 12.09 12.38 24.12
C GLN A 766 13.39 11.64 24.46
N THR A 767 14.55 12.21 24.09
CA THR A 767 15.87 11.76 24.56
C THR A 767 16.31 12.61 25.75
N ILE A 768 16.07 12.13 26.97
CA ILE A 768 16.43 12.84 28.20
C ILE A 768 17.70 12.27 28.84
N SER A 769 18.52 13.12 29.46
CA SER A 769 19.79 12.69 30.07
C SER A 769 19.55 11.95 31.40
N GLU A 770 20.49 11.09 31.80
CA GLU A 770 20.42 10.46 33.12
C GLU A 770 20.36 11.47 34.28
N GLN A 771 20.96 12.65 34.12
CA GLN A 771 20.88 13.72 35.12
C GLN A 771 19.46 14.29 35.22
N ALA A 772 18.74 14.43 34.09
CA ALA A 772 17.32 14.75 34.08
C ALA A 772 16.50 13.65 34.78
N ILE A 773 16.78 12.37 34.51
CA ILE A 773 16.06 11.25 35.12
C ILE A 773 16.33 11.20 36.65
N ARG A 774 17.54 11.52 37.11
CA ARG A 774 17.88 11.69 38.55
C ARG A 774 17.04 12.80 39.22
N GLU A 775 16.88 13.94 38.55
CA GLU A 775 16.11 15.09 39.03
C GLU A 775 14.60 14.78 39.08
N PHE A 776 14.04 14.25 37.98
CA PHE A 776 12.61 14.01 37.80
C PHE A 776 12.16 12.58 38.13
N LYS A 777 12.94 11.85 38.94
CA LYS A 777 12.74 10.44 39.34
C LYS A 777 11.38 10.08 39.95
N HIS A 778 10.61 11.08 40.38
CA HIS A 778 9.26 10.92 40.95
C HIS A 778 8.13 11.21 39.96
N LEU A 779 8.44 11.67 38.74
CA LEU A 779 7.48 12.02 37.68
C LEU A 779 7.63 11.16 36.42
N VAL A 780 8.86 10.70 36.11
CA VAL A 780 9.13 9.81 34.96
C VAL A 780 8.49 8.42 35.11
N ASP A 781 8.00 7.87 34.01
CA ASP A 781 7.59 6.46 33.94
C ASP A 781 8.85 5.59 33.76
N TRP A 782 9.35 5.05 34.87
CA TRP A 782 10.52 4.18 34.93
C TRP A 782 10.48 2.98 33.98
N LYS A 783 9.30 2.48 33.61
CA LYS A 783 9.16 1.39 32.65
C LYS A 783 9.37 1.88 31.22
N LYS A 784 8.83 3.05 30.86
CA LYS A 784 9.11 3.69 29.57
C LYS A 784 10.59 4.10 29.49
N ILE A 785 11.15 4.67 30.56
CA ILE A 785 12.59 4.96 30.67
C ILE A 785 13.44 3.72 30.37
N SER A 786 13.16 2.60 31.02
CA SER A 786 13.89 1.34 30.86
C SER A 786 13.74 0.71 29.46
N CYS A 787 12.66 1.02 28.75
CA CYS A 787 12.33 0.49 27.43
C CYS A 787 12.90 1.32 26.27
N PHE A 788 12.91 2.65 26.40
CA PHE A 788 13.18 3.55 25.27
C PHE A 788 14.43 4.43 25.42
N GLN A 789 14.84 4.77 26.65
CA GLN A 789 16.07 5.54 26.87
C GLN A 789 17.29 4.61 26.83
N VAL A 790 18.46 5.14 26.44
CA VAL A 790 19.74 4.42 26.56
C VAL A 790 20.38 4.79 27.90
N LEU A 791 20.66 3.79 28.73
CA LEU A 791 21.09 3.99 30.13
C LEU A 791 22.45 3.31 30.38
N SER A 792 23.32 3.93 31.19
CA SER A 792 24.58 3.32 31.59
C SER A 792 24.42 2.23 32.65
N GLU A 793 25.36 1.28 32.69
CA GLU A 793 25.43 0.27 33.76
C GLU A 793 25.58 0.89 35.16
N GLU A 794 26.18 2.08 35.28
CA GLU A 794 26.32 2.79 36.55
C GLU A 794 24.97 3.36 37.02
N PHE A 795 24.21 3.99 36.12
CA PHE A 795 22.85 4.44 36.39
C PHE A 795 21.88 3.30 36.71
N ILE A 796 21.98 2.18 35.99
CA ILE A 796 21.14 0.99 36.25
C ILE A 796 21.48 0.39 37.62
N ARG A 797 22.74 0.47 38.11
CA ARG A 797 23.09 0.12 39.50
C ARG A 797 22.50 1.10 40.52
N GLU A 798 22.54 2.41 40.23
CA GLU A 798 22.00 3.46 41.12
C GLU A 798 20.47 3.33 41.29
N PHE A 799 19.74 3.07 40.20
CA PHE A 799 18.27 2.97 40.17
C PHE A 799 17.76 1.54 40.04
N LYS A 800 18.53 0.55 40.52
CA LYS A 800 18.24 -0.88 40.46
C LYS A 800 16.86 -1.30 41.02
N ASP A 801 16.33 -0.52 41.97
CA ASP A 801 15.05 -0.78 42.63
C ASP A 801 13.88 0.02 41.97
N ASN A 802 14.16 0.78 40.90
CA ASN A 802 13.20 1.56 40.13
C ASN A 802 13.05 1.09 38.66
N VAL A 803 14.12 0.63 38.02
CA VAL A 803 14.12 0.23 36.60
C VAL A 803 13.30 -1.06 36.33
N ASP A 804 12.64 -1.12 35.17
CA ASP A 804 11.96 -2.33 34.69
C ASP A 804 13.01 -3.27 34.05
N TRP A 805 13.50 -4.21 34.86
CA TRP A 805 14.58 -5.12 34.49
C TRP A 805 14.32 -5.96 33.24
N TYR A 806 13.06 -6.31 32.95
CA TYR A 806 12.73 -7.04 31.73
C TYR A 806 13.07 -6.21 30.48
N HIS A 807 12.80 -4.90 30.50
CA HIS A 807 13.14 -4.02 29.39
C HIS A 807 14.64 -3.70 29.36
N ILE A 808 15.28 -3.54 30.53
CA ILE A 808 16.75 -3.37 30.64
C ILE A 808 17.50 -4.51 29.96
N PHE A 809 17.22 -5.78 30.32
CA PHE A 809 17.89 -6.94 29.72
C PHE A 809 17.54 -7.21 28.26
N ARG A 810 16.42 -6.67 27.76
CA ARG A 810 15.95 -6.88 26.38
C ARG A 810 16.46 -5.81 25.41
N ASN A 811 16.58 -4.57 25.85
CA ASN A 811 16.81 -3.41 24.99
C ASN A 811 18.18 -2.75 25.18
N GLN A 812 18.81 -2.85 26.36
CA GLN A 812 20.11 -2.22 26.63
C GLN A 812 21.28 -3.12 26.20
N LYS A 813 22.38 -2.50 25.75
CA LYS A 813 23.64 -3.23 25.42
C LYS A 813 24.51 -3.40 26.67
N LEU A 814 24.12 -4.35 27.51
CA LEU A 814 24.83 -4.70 28.76
C LEU A 814 26.06 -5.57 28.48
N THR A 815 27.08 -5.47 29.34
CA THR A 815 28.26 -6.35 29.31
C THR A 815 27.95 -7.73 29.92
N ASP A 816 28.68 -8.77 29.50
CA ASP A 816 28.55 -10.11 30.07
C ASP A 816 28.77 -10.15 31.58
N ASN A 817 29.60 -9.25 32.13
CA ASN A 817 29.89 -9.22 33.56
C ASN A 817 28.75 -8.57 34.34
N PHE A 818 28.18 -7.48 33.84
CA PHE A 818 26.95 -6.89 34.39
C PHE A 818 25.78 -7.86 34.32
N ALA A 819 25.62 -8.55 33.19
CA ALA A 819 24.60 -9.57 33.03
C ALA A 819 24.75 -10.69 34.07
N LYS A 820 25.98 -11.15 34.36
CA LYS A 820 26.27 -12.16 35.41
C LYS A 820 26.02 -11.63 36.83
N GLU A 821 26.40 -10.39 37.12
CA GLU A 821 26.21 -9.73 38.42
C GLU A 821 24.74 -9.76 38.86
N PHE A 822 23.82 -9.42 37.95
CA PHE A 822 22.40 -9.38 38.26
C PHE A 822 21.65 -10.70 38.00
N LYS A 823 22.22 -11.66 37.25
CA LYS A 823 21.60 -12.96 36.90
C LYS A 823 21.11 -13.80 38.09
N ASN A 824 21.75 -13.63 39.24
CA ASN A 824 21.45 -14.39 40.47
C ASN A 824 20.71 -13.54 41.52
N SER A 825 20.32 -12.31 41.19
CA SER A 825 19.55 -11.43 42.07
C SER A 825 18.04 -11.69 41.97
N ASP A 826 17.26 -11.23 42.94
CA ASP A 826 15.79 -11.26 42.84
C ASP A 826 15.27 -10.46 41.64
N HIS A 827 16.00 -9.44 41.17
CA HIS A 827 15.66 -8.69 39.95
C HIS A 827 15.71 -9.54 38.67
N TRP A 828 16.48 -10.63 38.63
CA TRP A 828 16.41 -11.60 37.53
C TRP A 828 15.10 -12.41 37.56
N LYS A 829 14.44 -12.53 38.73
CA LYS A 829 13.09 -13.11 38.83
C LYS A 829 12.06 -12.17 38.18
N ASP A 830 12.22 -10.86 38.32
CA ASP A 830 11.42 -9.87 37.55
C ASP A 830 11.74 -9.89 36.05
N CYS A 831 12.99 -10.14 35.66
CA CYS A 831 13.31 -10.44 34.25
C CYS A 831 12.66 -11.76 33.77
N SER A 832 12.40 -12.72 34.66
CA SER A 832 11.57 -13.92 34.39
C SER A 832 10.05 -13.69 34.50
N LEU A 833 9.60 -12.52 34.94
CA LEU A 833 8.26 -12.00 34.62
C LEU A 833 8.15 -11.49 33.16
N SER A 834 9.16 -11.81 32.34
CA SER A 834 9.02 -11.98 30.88
C SER A 834 8.02 -13.07 30.44
N GLU A 835 7.35 -13.75 31.39
CA GLU A 835 6.01 -14.32 31.17
C GLU A 835 5.02 -13.32 30.53
N THR A 836 5.33 -12.02 30.44
CA THR A 836 4.65 -11.06 29.57
C THR A 836 4.70 -11.34 28.06
N GLN A 837 5.59 -12.19 27.55
CA GLN A 837 5.43 -12.75 26.19
C GLN A 837 4.25 -13.75 26.08
N ASP A 838 3.77 -14.30 27.20
CA ASP A 838 2.55 -15.12 27.29
C ASP A 838 1.37 -14.37 27.94
N LEU A 839 1.60 -13.34 28.74
CA LEU A 839 0.53 -12.55 29.35
C LEU A 839 -0.22 -11.71 28.30
N CYS A 840 0.47 -11.19 27.28
CA CYS A 840 -0.18 -10.57 26.12
C CYS A 840 -1.04 -11.59 25.35
N LYS A 841 -0.57 -12.83 25.16
CA LYS A 841 -1.39 -13.92 24.60
C LYS A 841 -2.58 -14.25 25.50
N THR A 842 -2.42 -14.17 26.83
CA THR A 842 -3.45 -14.50 27.83
C THR A 842 -4.53 -13.42 27.96
N PHE A 843 -4.17 -12.14 27.85
CA PHE A 843 -5.14 -11.03 27.85
C PHE A 843 -5.98 -11.03 26.56
N LEU A 844 -5.34 -11.26 25.40
CA LEU A 844 -6.04 -11.53 24.13
C LEU A 844 -6.91 -12.81 24.21
N LYS A 845 -6.52 -13.81 25.01
CA LYS A 845 -7.33 -15.01 25.30
C LYS A 845 -8.61 -14.67 26.08
N LYS A 846 -8.55 -13.78 27.09
CA LYS A 846 -9.75 -13.36 27.86
C LYS A 846 -10.72 -12.55 26.99
N LEU A 847 -10.24 -11.66 26.12
CA LEU A 847 -11.09 -10.88 25.21
C LEU A 847 -11.90 -11.73 24.21
N ARG A 848 -11.45 -12.96 23.90
CA ARG A 848 -12.20 -13.89 23.03
C ARG A 848 -13.40 -14.57 23.71
N GLN A 849 -13.67 -14.37 25.00
CA GLN A 849 -14.75 -15.09 25.73
C GLN A 849 -16.03 -14.29 26.02
N TYR A 850 -16.10 -12.98 25.73
CA TYR A 850 -17.26 -12.14 26.09
C TYR A 850 -17.86 -11.29 24.95
N ILE A 851 -17.67 -11.70 23.70
CA ILE A 851 -18.53 -11.24 22.58
C ILE A 851 -19.31 -12.44 22.05
N ASN A 852 -20.63 -12.35 22.09
CA ASN A 852 -21.52 -13.32 21.45
C ASN A 852 -21.58 -12.99 19.95
N TRP A 853 -21.15 -13.92 19.09
CA TRP A 853 -20.67 -13.63 17.73
C TRP A 853 -21.74 -13.30 16.67
N HIS A 854 -22.94 -12.92 17.08
CA HIS A 854 -24.01 -12.53 16.16
C HIS A 854 -23.84 -11.12 15.57
N PHE A 855 -22.87 -10.31 16.04
CA PHE A 855 -22.72 -8.90 15.69
C PHE A 855 -21.37 -8.50 15.06
N LEU A 856 -20.62 -9.45 14.49
CA LEU A 856 -19.35 -9.19 13.78
C LEU A 856 -19.42 -9.54 12.28
N CYS A 857 -20.62 -9.39 11.68
CA CYS A 857 -20.86 -9.72 10.26
C CYS A 857 -20.93 -8.49 9.33
N ASN A 858 -20.81 -7.26 9.84
CA ASN A 858 -20.74 -6.03 9.03
C ASN A 858 -19.86 -4.98 9.73
N HIS A 859 -18.59 -4.92 9.33
CA HIS A 859 -17.73 -3.73 9.15
C HIS A 859 -16.25 -4.18 9.05
N ASN A 860 -15.45 -3.47 8.24
CA ASN A 860 -14.15 -3.95 7.80
C ASN A 860 -12.98 -3.64 8.75
N SER A 861 -11.92 -4.44 8.62
CA SER A 861 -10.53 -4.17 9.05
C SER A 861 -10.24 -3.95 10.55
N ILE A 862 -10.19 -5.04 11.32
CA ILE A 862 -9.29 -5.19 12.48
C ILE A 862 -8.59 -6.55 12.36
N SER A 863 -7.27 -6.60 12.59
CA SER A 863 -6.49 -7.83 12.44
C SER A 863 -6.61 -8.76 13.65
N PHE A 864 -6.87 -10.04 13.41
CA PHE A 864 -6.93 -11.09 14.43
C PHE A 864 -5.85 -12.14 14.19
N LYS A 865 -5.09 -12.51 15.22
CA LYS A 865 -4.37 -13.79 15.28
C LYS A 865 -4.91 -14.72 16.36
N ASP A 866 -4.96 -15.99 16.01
CA ASP A 866 -5.09 -17.20 16.82
C ASP A 866 -6.41 -17.51 17.57
N ASN A 867 -7.16 -18.45 16.97
CA ASN A 867 -8.14 -19.40 17.55
C ASN A 867 -9.50 -18.88 18.04
N MET A 868 -10.59 -19.40 17.43
CA MET A 868 -11.90 -19.53 18.08
C MET A 868 -12.68 -20.75 17.56
N PHE A 869 -13.36 -21.43 18.47
CA PHE A 869 -14.52 -22.29 18.22
C PHE A 869 -15.65 -21.82 19.16
N LEU A 870 -16.91 -22.07 18.79
CA LEU A 870 -18.07 -21.81 19.64
C LEU A 870 -18.84 -23.11 19.90
N PHE A 871 -19.46 -23.21 21.07
CA PHE A 871 -20.34 -24.32 21.46
C PHE A 871 -21.79 -24.02 21.09
N LYS A 872 -22.60 -25.08 20.98
CA LYS A 872 -24.06 -24.99 20.83
C LYS A 872 -24.75 -25.97 21.79
N ASP A 873 -25.95 -25.63 22.23
CA ASP A 873 -26.95 -26.51 22.86
C ASP A 873 -26.53 -27.32 24.12
N GLY A 874 -25.54 -26.83 24.89
CA GLY A 874 -25.45 -27.06 26.35
C GLY A 874 -25.16 -28.48 26.85
N LYS A 875 -24.79 -29.43 25.97
CA LYS A 875 -24.40 -30.80 26.35
C LYS A 875 -22.97 -31.10 25.91
N CYS A 876 -22.16 -31.61 26.84
CA CYS A 876 -20.87 -32.20 26.51
C CYS A 876 -21.09 -33.62 25.96
N TYR A 877 -20.84 -33.83 24.67
CA TYR A 877 -20.68 -35.16 24.11
C TYR A 877 -19.25 -35.62 24.34
N CYS A 878 -19.04 -36.39 25.40
CA CYS A 878 -17.79 -37.10 25.66
C CYS A 878 -17.65 -38.32 24.74
N ASP A 879 -17.50 -38.04 23.45
CA ASP A 879 -16.94 -38.91 22.39
C ASP A 879 -16.79 -38.03 21.14
N ALA A 880 -15.84 -37.08 21.22
CA ALA A 880 -15.62 -36.05 20.21
C ALA A 880 -14.11 -35.76 20.05
N PRO A 881 -13.64 -35.42 18.84
CA PRO A 881 -12.32 -35.87 18.41
C PRO A 881 -11.29 -34.73 18.34
N SER A 882 -10.11 -35.02 17.80
CA SER A 882 -9.03 -34.04 17.62
C SER A 882 -9.51 -32.75 16.92
N LYS A 883 -8.84 -31.62 17.20
CA LYS A 883 -9.13 -30.27 16.65
C LYS A 883 -9.44 -30.30 15.15
N LYS A 884 -8.72 -31.17 14.43
CA LYS A 884 -8.86 -31.55 13.02
C LYS A 884 -10.29 -31.94 12.62
N GLN A 885 -10.88 -32.93 13.29
CA GLN A 885 -12.24 -33.41 13.01
C GLN A 885 -13.32 -32.38 13.39
N CYS A 886 -13.08 -31.54 14.41
CA CYS A 886 -14.03 -30.50 14.78
C CYS A 886 -14.19 -29.42 13.68
N ILE A 887 -13.10 -29.01 13.01
CA ILE A 887 -13.22 -28.13 11.82
C ILE A 887 -13.89 -28.87 10.67
N ALA A 888 -13.54 -30.13 10.42
CA ALA A 888 -14.18 -30.94 9.37
C ALA A 888 -15.71 -31.08 9.55
N GLN A 889 -16.20 -31.01 10.80
CA GLN A 889 -17.61 -31.10 11.20
C GLN A 889 -18.37 -29.76 11.12
N TYR A 890 -17.68 -28.60 11.23
CA TYR A 890 -18.32 -27.27 11.26
C TYR A 890 -17.80 -26.27 10.20
N LYS A 891 -17.00 -26.72 9.22
CA LYS A 891 -16.37 -25.93 8.14
C LYS A 891 -17.26 -24.89 7.43
N GLU A 892 -18.55 -25.16 7.31
CA GLU A 892 -19.55 -24.32 6.63
C GLU A 892 -19.89 -23.01 7.37
N TYR A 893 -19.49 -22.87 8.65
CA TYR A 893 -19.83 -21.73 9.51
C TYR A 893 -18.68 -20.74 9.74
N TYR A 894 -17.57 -20.84 9.00
CA TYR A 894 -16.39 -19.99 9.17
C TYR A 894 -16.25 -18.92 8.08
N ASN A 895 -15.83 -17.71 8.46
CA ASN A 895 -15.39 -16.68 7.50
C ASN A 895 -13.95 -16.99 7.03
N TRP A 896 -13.84 -17.73 5.93
CA TRP A 896 -12.55 -18.21 5.43
C TRP A 896 -11.66 -17.13 4.82
N GLU A 897 -12.22 -16.04 4.28
CA GLU A 897 -11.43 -14.87 3.80
C GLU A 897 -10.64 -14.24 4.97
N SER A 898 -11.32 -13.93 6.08
CA SER A 898 -10.70 -13.36 7.27
C SER A 898 -9.69 -14.31 7.93
N ILE A 899 -9.89 -15.62 7.77
CA ILE A 899 -8.95 -16.65 8.23
C ILE A 899 -7.68 -16.64 7.36
N SER A 900 -7.81 -16.70 6.03
CA SER A 900 -6.68 -16.62 5.09
C SER A 900 -5.86 -15.33 5.22
N LYS A 901 -6.51 -14.21 5.54
CA LYS A 901 -5.94 -12.86 5.52
C LYS A 901 -5.17 -12.46 6.78
N TYR A 902 -5.68 -12.83 7.96
CA TYR A 902 -5.17 -12.27 9.23
C TYR A 902 -4.48 -13.28 10.15
N GLN A 903 -4.75 -14.58 10.01
CA GLN A 903 -4.08 -15.62 10.80
C GLN A 903 -2.65 -15.89 10.29
N ILE A 904 -1.87 -16.67 11.04
CA ILE A 904 -0.77 -17.46 10.44
C ILE A 904 -1.32 -18.88 10.27
N LEU A 905 -1.26 -19.42 9.06
CA LEU A 905 -1.78 -20.75 8.74
C LEU A 905 -0.63 -21.66 8.29
N SER A 906 -0.57 -22.88 8.83
CA SER A 906 0.38 -23.89 8.37
C SER A 906 -0.10 -24.50 7.04
N GLU A 907 0.84 -24.91 6.19
CA GLU A 907 0.51 -25.55 4.92
C GLU A 907 -0.37 -26.80 5.08
N GLU A 908 -0.18 -27.58 6.14
CA GLU A 908 -1.02 -28.74 6.48
C GLU A 908 -2.49 -28.38 6.74
N PHE A 909 -2.73 -27.23 7.38
CA PHE A 909 -4.09 -26.71 7.59
C PHE A 909 -4.71 -26.29 6.25
N ILE A 910 -3.95 -25.60 5.42
CA ILE A 910 -4.44 -25.12 4.11
C ILE A 910 -4.66 -26.31 3.14
N ARG A 911 -3.81 -27.36 3.21
CA ARG A 911 -3.99 -28.66 2.51
C ARG A 911 -5.34 -29.30 2.83
N GLU A 912 -5.72 -29.31 4.11
CA GLU A 912 -6.94 -29.93 4.58
C GLU A 912 -8.19 -29.13 4.23
N PHE A 913 -8.15 -27.80 4.42
CA PHE A 913 -9.28 -26.90 4.17
C PHE A 913 -9.23 -26.20 2.80
N LYS A 914 -8.51 -26.80 1.84
CA LYS A 914 -8.24 -26.27 0.49
C LYS A 914 -9.46 -25.82 -0.31
N LEU A 915 -10.62 -26.42 -0.08
CA LEU A 915 -11.88 -26.08 -0.77
C LEU A 915 -12.63 -24.90 -0.12
N TRP A 916 -12.10 -24.34 0.97
CA TRP A 916 -12.77 -23.34 1.80
C TRP A 916 -11.94 -22.07 1.99
N VAL A 917 -10.62 -22.20 2.16
CA VAL A 917 -9.69 -21.06 2.27
C VAL A 917 -9.75 -20.14 1.06
N ASP A 918 -9.72 -18.83 1.30
CA ASP A 918 -9.56 -17.84 0.23
C ASP A 918 -8.10 -17.84 -0.25
N TRP A 919 -7.87 -18.29 -1.48
CA TRP A 919 -6.51 -18.51 -1.99
C TRP A 919 -5.74 -17.24 -2.33
N GLN A 920 -6.41 -16.14 -2.69
CA GLN A 920 -5.75 -14.87 -2.97
C GLN A 920 -5.12 -14.29 -1.70
N ASN A 921 -5.86 -14.27 -0.60
CA ASN A 921 -5.34 -13.84 0.70
C ASN A 921 -4.29 -14.83 1.26
N ILE A 922 -4.40 -16.14 0.99
CA ILE A 922 -3.33 -17.11 1.31
C ILE A 922 -2.02 -16.73 0.60
N CYS A 923 -2.06 -16.49 -0.70
CA CYS A 923 -0.89 -16.16 -1.53
C CYS A 923 -0.25 -14.81 -1.21
N ARG A 924 -1.03 -13.86 -0.68
CA ARG A 924 -0.57 -12.51 -0.34
C ARG A 924 -0.01 -12.39 1.08
N TYR A 925 -0.59 -13.08 2.06
CA TYR A 925 -0.33 -12.82 3.49
C TYR A 925 0.32 -13.97 4.26
N GLN A 926 0.30 -15.20 3.74
CA GLN A 926 1.00 -16.34 4.34
C GLN A 926 2.40 -16.50 3.74
N THR A 927 3.36 -17.04 4.50
CA THR A 927 4.65 -17.46 3.93
C THR A 927 4.48 -18.87 3.39
N LEU A 928 4.44 -19.03 2.07
CA LEU A 928 4.25 -20.31 1.41
C LEU A 928 5.61 -20.89 0.99
N SER A 929 5.88 -22.16 1.29
CA SER A 929 7.00 -22.81 0.62
C SER A 929 6.65 -23.01 -0.85
N GLU A 930 7.64 -22.88 -1.72
CA GLU A 930 7.54 -23.21 -3.14
C GLU A 930 6.80 -24.54 -3.35
N THR A 931 7.20 -25.60 -2.63
CA THR A 931 6.58 -26.93 -2.70
C THR A 931 5.06 -26.95 -2.49
N PHE A 932 4.53 -26.11 -1.61
CA PHE A 932 3.09 -25.97 -1.41
C PHE A 932 2.42 -25.19 -2.55
N VAL A 933 3.07 -24.16 -3.08
CA VAL A 933 2.59 -23.46 -4.27
C VAL A 933 2.57 -24.39 -5.50
N LYS A 934 3.52 -25.32 -5.64
CA LYS A 934 3.50 -26.38 -6.67
C LYS A 934 2.29 -27.31 -6.52
N GLU A 935 2.00 -27.72 -5.28
CA GLU A 935 0.89 -28.61 -4.94
C GLU A 935 -0.48 -27.97 -5.23
N PHE A 936 -0.63 -26.68 -4.90
CA PHE A 936 -1.87 -25.91 -5.08
C PHE A 936 -1.86 -25.00 -6.31
N LYS A 937 -1.04 -25.30 -7.31
CA LYS A 937 -0.85 -24.48 -8.52
C LYS A 937 -2.12 -24.12 -9.31
N ASN A 938 -3.20 -24.87 -9.13
CA ASN A 938 -4.50 -24.63 -9.77
C ASN A 938 -5.49 -23.83 -8.87
N MET A 939 -5.04 -23.40 -7.68
CA MET A 939 -5.87 -22.70 -6.67
C MET A 939 -5.19 -21.40 -6.21
N VAL A 940 -3.86 -21.39 -6.07
CA VAL A 940 -3.06 -20.21 -5.72
C VAL A 940 -3.21 -19.06 -6.72
N ASP A 941 -3.27 -17.83 -6.22
CA ASP A 941 -3.15 -16.62 -7.06
C ASP A 941 -1.67 -16.38 -7.40
N TRP A 942 -1.31 -16.73 -8.64
CA TRP A 942 0.07 -16.62 -9.11
C TRP A 942 0.61 -15.20 -9.21
N LYS A 943 -0.25 -14.19 -9.35
CA LYS A 943 0.17 -12.79 -9.37
C LYS A 943 0.61 -12.33 -7.99
N GLU A 944 -0.20 -12.65 -6.98
CA GLU A 944 0.12 -12.38 -5.58
C GLU A 944 1.34 -13.19 -5.11
N VAL A 945 1.46 -14.47 -5.53
CA VAL A 945 2.68 -15.29 -5.32
C VAL A 945 3.92 -14.57 -5.87
N SER A 946 3.87 -14.10 -7.11
CA SER A 946 5.02 -13.50 -7.81
C SER A 946 5.42 -12.14 -7.23
N HIS A 947 4.45 -11.39 -6.69
CA HIS A 947 4.66 -10.09 -6.09
C HIS A 947 5.21 -10.19 -4.64
N PHE A 948 4.67 -11.09 -3.82
CA PHE A 948 4.87 -11.10 -2.37
C PHE A 948 5.70 -12.28 -1.82
N GLN A 949 5.82 -13.40 -2.53
CA GLN A 949 6.64 -14.53 -2.07
C GLN A 949 8.08 -14.38 -2.58
N ARG A 950 9.05 -14.89 -1.81
CA ARG A 950 10.44 -15.02 -2.26
C ARG A 950 10.59 -16.33 -3.02
N LEU A 951 10.87 -16.23 -4.31
CA LEU A 951 10.96 -17.39 -5.21
C LEU A 951 12.42 -17.57 -5.66
N SER A 952 12.89 -18.80 -5.69
CA SER A 952 14.17 -19.14 -6.32
C SER A 952 14.08 -19.02 -7.84
N GLU A 953 15.20 -18.75 -8.50
CA GLU A 953 15.27 -18.76 -9.97
C GLU A 953 14.72 -20.07 -10.54
N GLY A 954 15.11 -21.23 -10.00
CA GLY A 954 14.61 -22.54 -10.46
C GLY A 954 13.09 -22.70 -10.35
N PHE A 955 12.45 -22.12 -9.32
CA PHE A 955 10.99 -22.10 -9.23
C PHE A 955 10.35 -21.14 -10.23
N ILE A 956 10.98 -19.98 -10.47
CA ILE A 956 10.56 -19.04 -11.51
C ILE A 956 10.61 -19.70 -12.90
N LYS A 957 11.60 -20.56 -13.17
CA LYS A 957 11.64 -21.38 -14.39
C LYS A 957 10.48 -22.39 -14.46
N GLU A 958 10.29 -23.21 -13.43
CA GLU A 958 9.24 -24.26 -13.45
C GLU A 958 7.81 -23.70 -13.56
N TYR A 959 7.61 -22.44 -13.12
CA TYR A 959 6.34 -21.74 -13.18
C TYR A 959 6.38 -20.51 -14.11
N GLU A 960 7.27 -20.48 -15.10
CA GLU A 960 7.49 -19.32 -15.97
C GLU A 960 6.27 -18.83 -16.76
N ASP A 961 5.28 -19.70 -16.97
CA ASP A 961 4.02 -19.38 -17.65
C ASP A 961 2.88 -19.01 -16.70
N ASN A 962 3.14 -19.15 -15.40
CA ASN A 962 2.21 -18.96 -14.30
C ASN A 962 2.55 -17.66 -13.55
N VAL A 963 3.83 -17.41 -13.31
CA VAL A 963 4.34 -16.23 -12.59
C VAL A 963 4.23 -14.93 -13.40
N ASP A 964 4.09 -13.82 -12.67
CA ASP A 964 4.06 -12.46 -13.20
C ASP A 964 5.49 -11.91 -13.32
N TRP A 965 6.08 -12.05 -14.52
CA TRP A 965 7.46 -11.64 -14.82
C TRP A 965 7.73 -10.15 -14.58
N HIS A 966 6.75 -9.27 -14.75
CA HIS A 966 6.93 -7.84 -14.50
C HIS A 966 7.23 -7.57 -13.01
N HIS A 967 6.51 -8.26 -12.12
CA HIS A 967 6.76 -8.18 -10.68
C HIS A 967 8.05 -8.93 -10.28
N LEU A 968 8.33 -10.09 -10.87
CA LEU A 968 9.56 -10.83 -10.55
C LEU A 968 10.84 -10.05 -10.93
N CYS A 969 10.90 -9.50 -12.14
CA CYS A 969 12.08 -8.76 -12.60
C CYS A 969 12.33 -7.46 -11.82
N GLY A 970 11.32 -6.94 -11.12
CA GLY A 970 11.44 -5.79 -10.22
C GLY A 970 11.72 -6.14 -8.75
N ASN A 971 11.21 -7.28 -8.25
CA ASN A 971 11.21 -7.62 -6.81
C ASN A 971 12.20 -8.72 -6.41
N GLN A 972 12.62 -9.61 -7.33
CA GLN A 972 13.57 -10.68 -7.07
C GLN A 972 14.98 -10.26 -7.55
N GLY A 973 16.04 -10.75 -6.89
CA GLY A 973 17.42 -10.57 -7.37
C GLY A 973 17.76 -11.66 -8.38
N LEU A 974 17.94 -11.30 -9.65
CA LEU A 974 18.16 -12.23 -10.76
C LEU A 974 19.60 -12.15 -11.26
N SER A 975 20.22 -13.30 -11.50
CA SER A 975 21.58 -13.42 -12.03
C SER A 975 21.66 -13.08 -13.51
N GLU A 976 22.81 -12.61 -13.99
CA GLU A 976 23.00 -12.29 -15.40
C GLU A 976 22.72 -13.49 -16.30
N ASP A 977 23.18 -14.70 -15.97
CA ASP A 977 22.98 -15.87 -16.83
C ASP A 977 21.50 -16.28 -16.89
N PHE A 978 20.74 -16.13 -15.80
CA PHE A 978 19.28 -16.23 -15.81
C PHE A 978 18.63 -15.16 -16.70
N ILE A 979 19.12 -13.92 -16.67
CA ILE A 979 18.60 -12.85 -17.55
C ILE A 979 18.95 -13.12 -19.02
N LYS A 980 20.11 -13.71 -19.34
CA LYS A 980 20.48 -14.17 -20.69
C LYS A 980 19.52 -15.25 -21.17
N GLU A 981 19.28 -16.26 -20.34
CA GLU A 981 18.35 -17.36 -20.60
C GLU A 981 16.93 -16.82 -20.85
N PHE A 982 16.42 -15.98 -19.95
CA PHE A 982 15.09 -15.40 -20.06
C PHE A 982 15.03 -14.06 -20.81
N THR A 983 15.99 -13.79 -21.72
CA THR A 983 16.02 -12.61 -22.63
C THR A 983 14.70 -12.38 -23.38
N LYS A 984 13.87 -13.42 -23.51
CA LYS A 984 12.54 -13.38 -24.13
C LYS A 984 11.39 -13.03 -23.16
N ARG A 985 11.50 -13.34 -21.86
CA ARG A 985 10.43 -13.19 -20.84
C ARG A 985 10.69 -12.09 -19.80
N VAL A 986 11.96 -11.77 -19.50
CA VAL A 986 12.26 -10.71 -18.53
C VAL A 986 11.76 -9.36 -18.99
N ASP A 987 11.16 -8.59 -18.08
CA ASP A 987 10.88 -7.18 -18.34
C ASP A 987 12.20 -6.40 -18.37
N TRP A 988 12.76 -6.23 -19.57
CA TRP A 988 14.01 -5.51 -19.79
C TRP A 988 14.03 -4.09 -19.21
N LYS A 989 12.87 -3.42 -19.11
CA LYS A 989 12.75 -2.06 -18.54
C LYS A 989 12.82 -2.09 -17.01
N GLN A 990 12.41 -3.18 -16.36
CA GLN A 990 12.68 -3.43 -14.94
C GLN A 990 14.13 -3.95 -14.74
N ILE A 991 14.61 -4.88 -15.56
CA ILE A 991 15.99 -5.42 -15.48
C ILE A 991 17.03 -4.29 -15.56
N SER A 992 16.95 -3.44 -16.60
CA SER A 992 17.82 -2.27 -16.80
C SER A 992 17.79 -1.25 -15.66
N LYS A 993 16.77 -1.29 -14.80
CA LYS A 993 16.53 -0.36 -13.69
C LYS A 993 16.88 -0.93 -12.30
N THR A 994 16.70 -2.24 -12.10
CA THR A 994 16.66 -2.86 -10.75
C THR A 994 17.74 -3.91 -10.53
N GLN A 995 18.18 -4.60 -11.58
CA GLN A 995 19.26 -5.58 -11.50
C GLN A 995 20.60 -4.87 -11.73
N LYS A 996 21.69 -5.46 -11.24
CA LYS A 996 23.05 -4.92 -11.41
C LYS A 996 23.73 -5.63 -12.57
N LEU A 997 24.03 -4.90 -13.65
CA LEU A 997 24.55 -5.46 -14.90
C LEU A 997 25.99 -5.02 -15.19
N SER A 998 26.77 -5.90 -15.80
CA SER A 998 28.15 -5.67 -16.27
C SER A 998 28.19 -5.02 -17.66
N GLU A 999 29.23 -4.24 -17.97
CA GLU A 999 29.32 -3.57 -19.28
C GLU A 999 29.40 -4.54 -20.45
N GLU A 1000 30.05 -5.70 -20.31
CA GLU A 1000 30.10 -6.72 -21.38
C GLU A 1000 28.70 -7.24 -21.71
N PHE A 1001 27.91 -7.56 -20.68
CA PHE A 1001 26.49 -7.86 -20.83
C PHE A 1001 25.74 -6.73 -21.55
N LEU A 1002 25.97 -5.47 -21.16
CA LEU A 1002 25.31 -4.32 -21.79
C LEU A 1002 25.68 -4.17 -23.27
N LYS A 1003 26.86 -4.62 -23.72
CA LYS A 1003 27.25 -4.64 -25.14
C LYS A 1003 26.56 -5.75 -25.92
N ASP A 1004 26.53 -6.95 -25.37
CA ASP A 1004 25.90 -8.13 -26.00
C ASP A 1004 24.38 -7.93 -26.16
N PHE A 1005 23.73 -7.37 -25.13
CA PHE A 1005 22.27 -7.19 -25.08
C PHE A 1005 21.80 -5.77 -25.42
N LYS A 1006 22.65 -4.94 -26.03
CA LYS A 1006 22.34 -3.54 -26.41
C LYS A 1006 21.06 -3.34 -27.22
N SER A 1007 20.62 -4.36 -27.97
CA SER A 1007 19.39 -4.34 -28.76
C SER A 1007 18.10 -4.61 -27.94
N HIS A 1008 18.25 -5.01 -26.68
CA HIS A 1008 17.17 -5.39 -25.76
C HIS A 1008 17.02 -4.41 -24.59
N ILE A 1009 18.14 -3.85 -24.15
CA ILE A 1009 18.27 -2.93 -23.02
C ILE A 1009 17.56 -1.59 -23.26
N ASP A 1010 16.81 -1.11 -22.26
CA ASP A 1010 16.33 0.28 -22.23
C ASP A 1010 17.52 1.19 -21.87
N PHE A 1011 18.15 1.75 -22.89
CA PHE A 1011 19.31 2.65 -22.72
C PHE A 1011 18.99 3.87 -21.85
N ALA A 1012 17.76 4.40 -21.84
CA ALA A 1012 17.41 5.50 -20.93
C ALA A 1012 17.34 5.06 -19.46
N LYS A 1013 16.96 3.80 -19.18
CA LYS A 1013 17.09 3.23 -17.83
C LYS A 1013 18.55 2.93 -17.48
N VAL A 1014 19.33 2.38 -18.41
CA VAL A 1014 20.74 2.06 -18.15
C VAL A 1014 21.59 3.33 -17.96
N SER A 1015 21.38 4.38 -18.76
CA SER A 1015 21.98 5.71 -18.58
C SER A 1015 21.68 6.36 -17.22
N ARG A 1016 20.61 5.92 -16.53
CA ARG A 1016 20.15 6.47 -15.25
C ARG A 1016 20.46 5.62 -14.02
N TYR A 1017 20.32 4.30 -14.13
CA TYR A 1017 20.29 3.38 -12.99
C TYR A 1017 21.48 2.41 -12.93
N GLN A 1018 22.21 2.21 -14.02
CA GLN A 1018 23.50 1.50 -14.00
C GLN A 1018 24.65 2.50 -13.84
N VAL A 1019 25.85 2.00 -13.54
CA VAL A 1019 27.08 2.81 -13.50
C VAL A 1019 27.88 2.49 -14.76
N LEU A 1020 28.17 3.50 -15.59
CA LEU A 1020 28.76 3.33 -16.92
C LEU A 1020 30.11 4.05 -17.05
N SER A 1021 31.07 3.40 -17.71
CA SER A 1021 32.34 3.98 -18.10
C SER A 1021 32.20 4.94 -19.29
N GLU A 1022 33.03 5.99 -19.34
CA GLU A 1022 33.13 6.85 -20.52
C GLU A 1022 33.52 6.07 -21.80
N GLY A 1023 34.22 4.94 -21.68
CA GLY A 1023 34.55 4.08 -22.81
C GLY A 1023 33.29 3.49 -23.44
N PHE A 1024 32.39 2.96 -22.61
CA PHE A 1024 31.08 2.48 -23.05
C PHE A 1024 30.22 3.61 -23.62
N ILE A 1025 30.18 4.78 -22.96
CA ILE A 1025 29.35 5.91 -23.43
C ILE A 1025 29.88 6.47 -24.77
N ARG A 1026 31.21 6.47 -25.02
CA ARG A 1026 31.81 6.77 -26.35
C ARG A 1026 31.38 5.76 -27.42
N GLU A 1027 31.40 4.47 -27.10
CA GLU A 1027 31.04 3.39 -28.03
C GLU A 1027 29.54 3.41 -28.38
N PHE A 1028 28.68 3.72 -27.40
CA PHE A 1028 27.22 3.76 -27.53
C PHE A 1028 26.64 5.19 -27.56
N LYS A 1029 27.45 6.16 -27.99
CA LYS A 1029 27.10 7.59 -28.06
C LYS A 1029 25.83 7.93 -28.85
N ASP A 1030 25.43 7.06 -29.78
CA ASP A 1030 24.23 7.21 -30.62
C ASP A 1030 23.02 6.42 -30.08
N TYR A 1031 23.15 5.78 -28.91
CA TYR A 1031 22.13 4.93 -28.26
C TYR A 1031 21.79 5.39 -26.82
N VAL A 1032 22.74 5.94 -26.08
CA VAL A 1032 22.54 6.44 -24.72
C VAL A 1032 21.61 7.66 -24.68
N ASP A 1033 20.81 7.78 -23.62
CA ASP A 1033 20.04 9.00 -23.36
C ASP A 1033 20.96 10.07 -22.76
N TRP A 1034 21.35 11.06 -23.57
CA TRP A 1034 22.30 12.09 -23.16
C TRP A 1034 21.82 12.96 -22.00
N LYS A 1035 20.51 13.09 -21.78
CA LYS A 1035 19.95 13.84 -20.65
C LYS A 1035 20.08 13.04 -19.36
N GLU A 1036 19.73 11.76 -19.39
CA GLU A 1036 19.91 10.87 -18.24
C GLU A 1036 21.42 10.66 -17.93
N ILE A 1037 22.28 10.52 -18.96
CA ILE A 1037 23.75 10.50 -18.82
C ILE A 1037 24.26 11.77 -18.12
N SER A 1038 23.87 12.96 -18.62
CA SER A 1038 24.33 14.25 -18.06
C SER A 1038 23.85 14.48 -16.62
N CYS A 1039 22.73 13.86 -16.24
CA CYS A 1039 22.10 13.99 -14.92
C CYS A 1039 22.63 12.97 -13.88
N PHE A 1040 22.89 11.73 -14.27
CA PHE A 1040 23.10 10.62 -13.33
C PHE A 1040 24.45 9.89 -13.43
N GLN A 1041 25.17 9.95 -14.56
CA GLN A 1041 26.55 9.43 -14.65
C GLN A 1041 27.56 10.48 -14.18
N LYS A 1042 28.76 10.06 -13.79
CA LYS A 1042 29.88 10.98 -13.50
C LYS A 1042 30.81 11.07 -14.70
N LEU A 1043 30.97 12.27 -15.26
CA LEU A 1043 31.69 12.54 -16.50
C LEU A 1043 32.90 13.46 -16.27
N SER A 1044 33.99 13.28 -17.03
CA SER A 1044 35.12 14.21 -17.02
C SER A 1044 34.92 15.40 -17.96
N GLU A 1045 35.57 16.52 -17.65
CA GLU A 1045 35.59 17.73 -18.50
C GLU A 1045 35.97 17.42 -19.96
N ASN A 1046 36.99 16.59 -20.19
CA ASN A 1046 37.42 16.22 -21.53
C ASN A 1046 36.33 15.45 -22.31
N PHE A 1047 35.53 14.62 -21.64
CA PHE A 1047 34.38 13.93 -22.24
C PHE A 1047 33.24 14.90 -22.56
N ILE A 1048 32.95 15.82 -21.65
CA ILE A 1048 31.90 16.83 -21.82
C ILE A 1048 32.24 17.76 -23.00
N LYS A 1049 33.53 18.09 -23.20
CA LYS A 1049 34.04 18.77 -24.41
C LYS A 1049 33.87 17.94 -25.68
N GLU A 1050 34.23 16.66 -25.65
CA GLU A 1050 34.09 15.76 -26.81
C GLU A 1050 32.64 15.64 -27.32
N PHE A 1051 31.66 15.85 -26.43
CA PHE A 1051 30.23 15.76 -26.71
C PHE A 1051 29.44 17.04 -26.38
N GLU A 1052 30.07 18.21 -26.54
CA GLU A 1052 29.54 19.53 -26.17
C GLU A 1052 28.23 19.97 -26.87
N ASP A 1053 27.83 19.27 -27.94
CA ASP A 1053 26.57 19.48 -28.68
C ASP A 1053 25.51 18.39 -28.39
N ARG A 1054 25.80 17.44 -27.50
CA ARG A 1054 24.88 16.36 -27.10
C ARG A 1054 24.54 16.34 -25.62
N VAL A 1055 25.48 16.72 -24.75
CA VAL A 1055 25.24 16.81 -23.30
C VAL A 1055 24.14 17.84 -22.98
N ASP A 1056 23.29 17.54 -21.99
CA ASP A 1056 22.31 18.49 -21.49
C ASP A 1056 22.99 19.43 -20.49
N TRP A 1057 23.38 20.60 -21.00
CA TRP A 1057 24.11 21.63 -20.28
C TRP A 1057 23.44 22.11 -18.98
N TYR A 1058 22.12 21.95 -18.83
CA TYR A 1058 21.45 22.21 -17.56
C TYR A 1058 21.93 21.24 -16.47
N TYR A 1059 21.99 19.94 -16.78
CA TYR A 1059 22.42 18.91 -15.84
C TYR A 1059 23.93 18.83 -15.70
N ILE A 1060 24.71 19.16 -16.73
CA ILE A 1060 26.16 19.36 -16.59
C ILE A 1060 26.44 20.47 -15.57
N ALA A 1061 25.83 21.64 -15.76
CA ALA A 1061 25.98 22.79 -14.87
C ALA A 1061 25.55 22.49 -13.43
N ARG A 1062 24.47 21.71 -13.25
CA ARG A 1062 23.88 21.39 -11.94
C ARG A 1062 24.56 20.23 -11.21
N ASN A 1063 24.78 19.08 -11.88
CA ASN A 1063 25.10 17.80 -11.23
C ASN A 1063 26.57 17.38 -11.37
N GLN A 1064 27.30 17.82 -12.39
CA GLN A 1064 28.69 17.38 -12.61
C GLN A 1064 29.70 18.23 -11.82
N GLU A 1065 30.81 17.61 -11.39
CA GLU A 1065 31.94 18.29 -10.75
C GLU A 1065 32.94 18.76 -11.82
N VAL A 1066 32.70 19.95 -12.38
CA VAL A 1066 33.54 20.59 -13.42
C VAL A 1066 34.16 21.89 -12.92
N SER A 1067 35.34 22.22 -13.44
CA SER A 1067 36.12 23.41 -13.09
C SER A 1067 35.44 24.73 -13.50
N VAL A 1068 35.76 25.82 -12.78
CA VAL A 1068 35.24 27.16 -13.09
C VAL A 1068 35.70 27.62 -14.48
N GLN A 1069 36.95 27.30 -14.87
CA GLN A 1069 37.49 27.63 -16.19
C GLN A 1069 36.67 26.97 -17.32
N PHE A 1070 36.24 25.72 -17.14
CA PHE A 1070 35.38 24.99 -18.05
C PHE A 1070 33.99 25.64 -18.19
N MET A 1071 33.41 26.07 -17.06
CA MET A 1071 32.11 26.75 -17.04
C MET A 1071 32.16 28.12 -17.74
N VAL A 1072 33.29 28.83 -17.69
CA VAL A 1072 33.51 30.09 -18.44
C VAL A 1072 33.72 29.84 -19.93
N GLU A 1073 34.35 28.73 -20.31
CA GLU A 1073 34.58 28.32 -21.70
C GLU A 1073 33.26 28.03 -22.44
N PHE A 1074 32.26 27.47 -21.74
CA PHE A 1074 30.90 27.19 -22.26
C PHE A 1074 29.82 28.06 -21.62
N GLN A 1075 30.16 29.31 -21.31
CA GLN A 1075 29.26 30.26 -20.65
C GLN A 1075 27.98 30.58 -21.44
N ASP A 1076 28.00 30.44 -22.75
CA ASP A 1076 26.87 30.71 -23.67
C ASP A 1076 25.91 29.52 -23.80
N LYS A 1077 26.38 28.30 -23.53
CA LYS A 1077 25.57 27.07 -23.52
C LYS A 1077 24.84 26.82 -22.18
N THR A 1078 25.07 27.61 -21.13
CA THR A 1078 24.56 27.37 -19.77
C THR A 1078 23.74 28.53 -19.18
N ASN A 1079 22.82 28.24 -18.24
CA ASN A 1079 22.03 29.26 -17.54
C ASN A 1079 22.66 29.67 -16.20
N TRP A 1080 23.32 30.83 -16.20
CA TRP A 1080 23.98 31.41 -15.04
C TRP A 1080 23.07 31.72 -13.85
N GLU A 1081 21.78 32.00 -14.07
CA GLU A 1081 20.83 32.29 -13.00
C GLU A 1081 20.45 31.03 -12.21
N GLU A 1082 20.72 29.82 -12.72
CA GLU A 1082 20.60 28.55 -11.99
C GLU A 1082 21.93 28.14 -11.33
N ILE A 1083 23.05 28.29 -12.05
CA ILE A 1083 24.42 28.00 -11.53
C ILE A 1083 24.68 28.75 -10.21
N TYR A 1084 24.35 30.05 -10.18
CA TYR A 1084 24.57 30.92 -9.02
C TYR A 1084 23.82 30.47 -7.74
N LYS A 1085 22.79 29.61 -7.86
CA LYS A 1085 21.96 29.16 -6.74
C LYS A 1085 22.42 27.84 -6.09
N MET A 1086 23.32 27.06 -6.73
CA MET A 1086 23.46 25.63 -6.39
C MET A 1086 24.87 25.12 -6.06
N LYS A 1087 25.96 25.88 -6.25
CA LYS A 1087 27.33 25.40 -6.02
C LYS A 1087 28.17 26.35 -5.16
N GLU A 1088 28.44 25.92 -3.92
CA GLU A 1088 29.24 26.64 -2.93
C GLU A 1088 30.71 26.83 -3.35
N SER A 1089 31.21 26.00 -4.28
CA SER A 1089 32.57 26.10 -4.84
C SER A 1089 32.81 27.38 -5.66
N PHE A 1090 31.78 27.99 -6.25
CA PHE A 1090 31.92 29.23 -7.03
C PHE A 1090 32.36 30.43 -6.17
N TYR A 1091 32.08 30.42 -4.87
CA TYR A 1091 32.49 31.52 -3.97
C TYR A 1091 34.02 31.65 -3.81
N GLN A 1092 34.80 30.63 -4.18
CA GLN A 1092 36.27 30.66 -4.04
C GLN A 1092 37.02 31.28 -5.22
N HIS A 1093 36.36 31.65 -6.33
CA HIS A 1093 37.01 32.25 -7.52
C HIS A 1093 36.39 33.62 -7.91
N LEU A 1094 35.82 34.33 -6.93
CA LEU A 1094 35.12 35.61 -7.14
C LEU A 1094 36.03 36.81 -7.47
N GLU A 1095 37.36 36.68 -7.41
CA GLU A 1095 38.28 37.80 -7.66
C GLU A 1095 38.49 38.14 -9.14
N GLU A 1096 38.22 37.22 -10.08
CA GLU A 1096 38.55 37.42 -11.52
C GLU A 1096 37.39 37.94 -12.40
N PHE A 1097 36.16 38.04 -11.89
CA PHE A 1097 34.96 38.35 -12.70
C PHE A 1097 34.10 39.52 -12.15
N SER A 1098 34.75 40.56 -11.62
CA SER A 1098 34.09 41.76 -11.07
C SER A 1098 33.12 42.45 -12.04
N ASP A 1099 33.53 42.63 -13.29
CA ASP A 1099 32.98 43.69 -14.15
C ASP A 1099 31.59 43.34 -14.71
N TYR A 1100 31.29 42.06 -14.92
CA TYR A 1100 29.99 41.61 -15.42
C TYR A 1100 28.90 41.68 -14.33
N ILE A 1101 29.25 41.37 -13.08
CA ILE A 1101 28.35 41.44 -11.92
C ILE A 1101 27.93 42.90 -11.65
N ILE A 1102 28.88 43.84 -11.79
CA ILE A 1102 28.62 45.28 -11.61
C ILE A 1102 27.54 45.77 -12.58
N TRP A 1103 27.59 45.41 -13.86
CA TRP A 1103 26.59 45.85 -14.84
C TRP A 1103 25.16 45.38 -14.49
N TYR A 1104 25.01 44.11 -14.11
CA TYR A 1104 23.71 43.55 -13.73
C TYR A 1104 23.13 44.21 -12.47
N PHE A 1105 23.92 44.36 -11.40
CA PHE A 1105 23.47 44.98 -10.15
C PHE A 1105 23.14 46.47 -10.27
N MET A 1106 23.96 47.24 -11.01
CA MET A 1106 23.78 48.68 -11.20
C MET A 1106 22.44 49.04 -11.86
N SER A 1107 21.85 48.11 -12.63
CA SER A 1107 20.55 48.32 -13.28
C SER A 1107 19.35 48.37 -12.32
N ARG A 1108 19.42 47.65 -11.19
CA ARG A 1108 18.22 47.21 -10.45
C ARG A 1108 18.03 47.84 -9.07
N TYR A 1109 19.11 48.27 -8.41
CA TYR A 1109 19.06 48.70 -7.00
C TYR A 1109 19.42 50.17 -6.71
N ARG A 1110 19.58 51.00 -7.75
CA ARG A 1110 19.96 52.43 -7.62
C ARG A 1110 19.16 53.20 -6.57
N LYS A 1111 17.85 52.94 -6.45
CA LYS A 1111 16.96 53.65 -5.52
C LYS A 1111 17.06 53.19 -4.07
N LEU A 1112 17.51 51.95 -3.82
CA LEU A 1112 17.63 51.40 -2.46
C LEU A 1112 18.94 51.84 -1.78
N LEU A 1113 20.01 52.03 -2.57
CA LEU A 1113 21.30 52.51 -2.05
C LEU A 1113 21.23 53.94 -1.53
N GLU A 1114 20.47 54.83 -2.18
CA GLU A 1114 20.32 56.24 -1.77
C GLU A 1114 19.60 56.40 -0.43
N GLU A 1115 18.79 55.42 -0.02
CA GLU A 1115 18.14 55.38 1.30
C GLU A 1115 19.02 54.65 2.34
N PHE A 1116 19.68 53.54 1.96
CA PHE A 1116 20.52 52.75 2.86
C PHE A 1116 21.80 53.48 3.31
N MET A 1117 22.47 54.19 2.39
CA MET A 1117 23.68 54.97 2.70
C MET A 1117 23.45 56.15 3.67
N LYS A 1118 22.18 56.45 4.00
CA LYS A 1118 21.79 57.53 4.90
C LYS A 1118 21.66 57.12 6.38
N GLN A 1119 21.83 55.83 6.70
CA GLN A 1119 21.62 55.30 8.06
C GLN A 1119 22.90 54.92 8.82
N PHE A 1120 24.08 54.91 8.20
CA PHE A 1120 25.33 54.40 8.79
C PHE A 1120 26.49 55.40 8.75
N GLU A 1121 26.26 56.65 9.18
CA GLU A 1121 27.30 57.69 9.25
C GLU A 1121 28.04 57.75 10.59
N GLN A 1122 27.83 56.78 11.52
CA GLN A 1122 28.52 56.74 12.82
C GLN A 1122 29.02 55.33 13.21
N GLU A 1123 30.36 55.22 13.21
CA GLU A 1123 31.26 54.33 13.98
C GLU A 1123 30.93 52.84 14.24
N VAL A 1124 31.84 51.95 13.78
CA VAL A 1124 32.63 50.98 14.60
C VAL A 1124 33.69 50.30 13.70
N TYR A 1125 34.76 49.73 14.28
CA TYR A 1125 36.02 49.40 13.61
C TYR A 1125 36.20 47.94 13.12
N TRP A 1126 37.07 47.78 12.12
CA TRP A 1126 37.40 46.51 11.42
C TRP A 1126 38.50 45.67 12.11
N GLN A 1127 38.23 44.89 13.18
CA GLN A 1127 39.25 43.95 13.72
C GLN A 1127 38.80 42.53 14.12
N ASP A 1128 37.53 42.26 14.42
CA ASP A 1128 37.14 40.96 15.04
C ASP A 1128 36.98 39.75 14.10
N ILE A 1129 37.08 39.93 12.77
CA ILE A 1129 36.83 38.85 11.78
C ILE A 1129 37.92 37.75 11.82
N PHE A 1130 39.11 38.03 12.37
CA PHE A 1130 40.30 37.17 12.20
C PHE A 1130 40.31 35.88 13.06
N ILE A 1131 39.34 35.67 13.97
CA ILE A 1131 39.36 34.53 14.91
C ILE A 1131 38.73 33.26 14.30
N VAL A 1132 37.75 33.38 13.39
CA VAL A 1132 36.95 32.25 12.89
C VAL A 1132 37.77 31.29 12.01
N GLN A 1133 38.75 31.78 11.24
CA GLN A 1133 39.52 30.98 10.28
C GLN A 1133 40.43 29.90 10.90
N LYS A 1134 40.59 29.85 12.23
CA LYS A 1134 41.55 28.96 12.90
C LYS A 1134 40.99 27.61 13.36
N LEU A 1135 39.67 27.38 13.24
CA LEU A 1135 39.02 26.17 13.76
C LEU A 1135 38.87 25.02 12.73
N SER A 1136 38.65 25.32 11.45
CA SER A 1136 38.36 24.30 10.42
C SER A 1136 39.45 23.24 10.24
N LYS A 1137 40.73 23.65 10.31
CA LYS A 1137 41.89 22.77 10.05
C LYS A 1137 42.16 21.70 11.12
N LYS A 1138 41.45 21.71 12.26
CA LYS A 1138 41.53 20.62 13.26
C LYS A 1138 40.51 19.50 13.01
N CYS A 1139 39.31 19.83 12.49
CA CYS A 1139 38.24 18.86 12.31
C CYS A 1139 38.49 17.89 11.16
N ILE A 1140 39.07 18.36 10.05
CA ILE A 1140 39.32 17.56 8.85
C ILE A 1140 40.25 16.37 9.16
N LYS A 1141 41.35 16.61 9.87
CA LYS A 1141 42.34 15.55 10.16
C LYS A 1141 41.79 14.45 11.08
N ALA A 1142 40.87 14.77 11.97
CA ALA A 1142 40.19 13.78 12.80
C ALA A 1142 39.26 12.86 12.00
N PHE A 1143 38.77 13.31 10.83
CA PHE A 1143 37.88 12.53 9.98
C PHE A 1143 38.64 11.51 9.12
N GLU A 1144 39.82 11.88 8.62
CA GLU A 1144 40.70 11.00 7.83
C GLU A 1144 41.17 9.78 8.64
N GLU A 1145 41.51 9.98 9.92
CA GLU A 1145 41.95 8.92 10.84
C GLU A 1145 40.79 7.94 11.18
N VAL A 1146 39.54 8.42 11.21
CA VAL A 1146 38.34 7.57 11.43
C VAL A 1146 37.99 6.71 10.21
N VAL A 1147 38.16 7.22 8.99
CA VAL A 1147 37.89 6.45 7.75
C VAL A 1147 38.89 5.29 7.61
N HIS A 1148 40.17 5.51 7.95
CA HIS A 1148 41.17 4.44 7.89
C HIS A 1148 40.92 3.32 8.92
N TRP A 1149 40.33 3.64 10.07
CA TRP A 1149 39.96 2.66 11.10
C TRP A 1149 38.85 1.70 10.64
N PHE A 1150 37.93 2.17 9.77
CA PHE A 1150 36.79 1.39 9.29
C PHE A 1150 37.17 0.25 8.32
N ILE A 1151 38.41 0.21 7.83
CA ILE A 1151 38.84 -0.66 6.71
C ILE A 1151 39.63 -1.90 7.19
N THR A 1152 40.32 -1.85 8.33
CA THR A 1152 41.35 -2.86 8.69
C THR A 1152 41.00 -3.82 9.82
N GLY A 1153 39.99 -3.53 10.65
CA GLY A 1153 39.25 -4.56 11.39
C GLY A 1153 39.91 -5.29 12.58
N GLU A 1154 41.01 -4.79 13.17
CA GLU A 1154 41.60 -5.38 14.39
C GLU A 1154 41.11 -4.73 15.71
N LYS A 1155 41.00 -5.55 16.77
CA LYS A 1155 40.57 -5.11 18.12
C LYS A 1155 41.75 -4.96 19.08
N SER A 1156 41.90 -3.76 19.65
CA SER A 1156 42.39 -3.59 21.04
C SER A 1156 41.66 -2.42 21.70
N PHE A 1157 41.90 -2.18 23.00
CA PHE A 1157 40.96 -1.46 23.90
C PHE A 1157 41.60 -0.21 24.57
N VAL A 1158 40.77 0.51 25.34
CA VAL A 1158 41.07 1.67 26.22
C VAL A 1158 40.90 3.07 25.60
N LEU A 1159 39.94 3.81 26.16
CA LEU A 1159 39.64 5.22 25.90
C LEU A 1159 40.72 6.18 26.46
N LYS A 1160 40.87 7.35 25.82
CA LYS A 1160 41.00 8.64 26.54
C LYS A 1160 40.71 9.85 25.63
N ASN A 1161 39.61 10.54 25.93
CA ASN A 1161 39.25 11.92 25.55
C ASN A 1161 39.55 12.33 24.08
N TYR A 1162 38.57 12.33 23.20
CA TYR A 1162 37.51 13.37 23.18
C TYR A 1162 36.26 12.94 22.41
#